data_AF-A0A2S8EY93-F1
#
_entry.id   AF-A0A2S8EY93-F1
#
_cell.length_a   1.000
_cell.length_b   1.000
_cell.length_c   1.000
_cell.angle_alpha   90.00
_cell.angle_beta   90.00
_cell.angle_gamma   90.00
#
_symmetry.space_group_name_H-M   'P 1'
#
loop_
_entity.id
_entity.type
_entity.pdbx_description
1 polymer ?
#
loop_
_entity_poly.entity_id
_entity_poly.type
_entity_poly.pdbx_seq_one_letter_code
_entity_poly.pdbx_strand_id
1 'polypeptide(L)'
;MRHTQALIALAAFATAGLLAVLAAIWAAGAVERHSAASVSESLTEAGNDWAEIDVDGLLVTLTGTAPSEAARFRALSLAGDVVDSARVIDRMDVAEGADVAPPRFSIELLRNDEDISLIGLIPMGYGRTEIIDRLTALGEEMAVADMLESANHPAPAGWDASVQFGLEALERVEAARVSISAGRVSVTALSDSPEAKRELEERLRRRAPQELELSLDISAPRPVITPFTLRFVIDEGGAHFDACSADTADARARIITAAREAGVTGEITCRLGLGVPSPNWARAAELSIEALARLGAGTVTLSDADIALVVPHDVSQDRFDTVAGELEGALPEVFSLDAVLRDPPEEPREADPEAQRFSAELSEDGAVVLRGRVTDEAMREAANSYAQARFGTGAVQMATRLDDTMPEGWPLRVLTGIEALAELHHGRLDVRPEAITLAGVSGNPDASDQVSRILTGSLGGEGDFTIDVTYDEELDPVAQQPTPESCVADINGILEDDMITFEPGSDELDGEAAETLDAIAEVLRGCGELSLEVAGHTDSQGRSEMNRALSRARAEAVISALMNRRVLVSQFEARGYGEQNPVASNDTPEGREANRRIEFNLLVEAETVDGVLQRDPELEATLEFSIRTPNDNTPRPRMRPADAETTQTSEEPEDDAGADG
;
A
#
# COMPACT_ATOMS: atom_id res chain seq x y z
N MET A 1 -118.67 10.47 31.07
CA MET A 1 -118.30 10.35 29.64
C MET A 1 -117.38 11.48 29.14
N ARG A 2 -117.48 12.74 29.63
CA ARG A 2 -116.61 13.86 29.16
C ARG A 2 -115.12 13.76 29.53
N HIS A 3 -114.76 13.27 30.73
CA HIS A 3 -113.36 13.11 31.13
C HIS A 3 -112.61 12.01 30.35
N THR A 4 -113.31 10.98 29.93
CA THR A 4 -112.75 9.88 29.12
C THR A 4 -112.34 10.35 27.73
N GLN A 5 -113.09 11.29 27.12
CA GLN A 5 -112.76 11.84 25.80
C GLN A 5 -111.51 12.74 25.81
N ALA A 6 -111.29 13.51 26.88
CA ALA A 6 -110.10 14.36 27.02
C ALA A 6 -108.80 13.54 27.21
N LEU A 7 -108.85 12.46 27.99
CA LEU A 7 -107.72 11.54 28.17
C LEU A 7 -107.36 10.80 26.87
N ILE A 8 -108.36 10.39 26.08
CA ILE A 8 -108.15 9.76 24.78
C ILE A 8 -107.49 10.74 23.79
N ALA A 9 -107.92 12.00 23.77
CA ALA A 9 -107.31 13.02 22.89
C ALA A 9 -105.84 13.28 23.27
N LEU A 10 -105.54 13.40 24.57
CA LEU A 10 -104.18 13.66 25.07
C LEU A 10 -103.26 12.45 24.82
N ALA A 11 -103.76 11.23 25.00
CA ALA A 11 -103.06 10.01 24.63
C ALA A 11 -102.81 9.92 23.11
N ALA A 12 -103.77 10.31 22.27
CA ALA A 12 -103.61 10.33 20.82
C ALA A 12 -102.53 11.35 20.37
N PHE A 13 -102.50 12.56 20.93
CA PHE A 13 -101.46 13.54 20.64
C PHE A 13 -100.08 13.10 21.14
N ALA A 14 -99.99 12.51 22.35
CA ALA A 14 -98.74 11.97 22.86
C ALA A 14 -98.22 10.82 21.99
N THR A 15 -99.11 9.93 21.54
CA THR A 15 -98.77 8.82 20.65
C THR A 15 -98.34 9.33 19.27
N ALA A 16 -99.04 10.31 18.70
CA ALA A 16 -98.67 10.94 17.44
C ALA A 16 -97.31 11.67 17.53
N GLY A 17 -97.06 12.37 18.63
CA GLY A 17 -95.76 13.01 18.90
C GLY A 17 -94.63 11.98 19.02
N LEU A 18 -94.85 10.89 19.76
CA LEU A 18 -93.88 9.81 19.87
C LEU A 18 -93.62 9.14 18.50
N LEU A 19 -94.66 8.85 17.72
CA LEU A 19 -94.53 8.28 16.38
C LEU A 19 -93.80 9.23 15.42
N ALA A 20 -94.04 10.54 15.51
CA ALA A 20 -93.33 11.53 14.71
C ALA A 20 -91.84 11.60 15.07
N VAL A 21 -91.49 11.55 16.36
CA VAL A 21 -90.09 11.50 16.81
C VAL A 21 -89.42 10.21 16.36
N LEU A 22 -90.08 9.06 16.52
CA LEU A 22 -89.56 7.77 16.05
C LEU A 22 -89.38 7.74 14.52
N ALA A 23 -90.33 8.31 13.77
CA ALA A 23 -90.22 8.45 12.32
C ALA A 23 -89.07 9.39 11.91
N ALA A 24 -88.86 10.49 12.64
CA ALA A 24 -87.74 11.41 12.39
C ALA A 24 -86.39 10.77 12.70
N ILE A 25 -86.25 10.05 13.82
CA ILE A 25 -85.03 9.30 14.16
C ILE A 25 -84.76 8.21 13.12
N TRP A 26 -85.81 7.50 12.69
CA TRP A 26 -85.67 6.48 11.66
C TRP A 26 -85.26 7.07 10.31
N ALA A 27 -85.86 8.21 9.91
CA ALA A 27 -85.52 8.90 8.67
C ALA A 27 -84.11 9.48 8.70
N ALA A 28 -83.68 10.10 9.80
CA ALA A 28 -82.31 10.60 9.97
C ALA A 28 -81.30 9.44 9.88
N GLY A 29 -81.54 8.36 10.64
CA GLY A 29 -80.66 7.19 10.58
C GLY A 29 -80.69 6.46 9.23
N ALA A 30 -81.78 6.54 8.46
CA ALA A 30 -81.84 5.99 7.11
C ALA A 30 -81.00 6.82 6.13
N VAL A 31 -81.03 8.15 6.24
CA VAL A 31 -80.19 9.06 5.43
C VAL A 31 -78.71 8.87 5.78
N GLU A 32 -78.36 8.84 7.07
CA GLU A 32 -76.98 8.63 7.53
C GLU A 32 -76.40 7.32 7.01
N ARG A 33 -77.15 6.21 7.15
CA ARG A 33 -76.71 4.90 6.64
C ARG A 33 -76.54 4.89 5.12
N HIS A 34 -77.42 5.60 4.39
CA HIS A 34 -77.32 5.67 2.94
C HIS A 34 -76.11 6.50 2.50
N SER A 35 -75.90 7.68 3.10
CA SER A 35 -74.75 8.53 2.82
C SER A 35 -73.43 7.86 3.20
N ALA A 36 -73.35 7.23 4.36
CA ALA A 36 -72.16 6.48 4.78
C ALA A 36 -71.83 5.34 3.80
N ALA A 37 -72.84 4.56 3.39
CA ALA A 37 -72.64 3.47 2.44
C ALA A 37 -72.17 3.97 1.06
N SER A 38 -72.82 5.01 0.51
CA SER A 38 -72.47 5.54 -0.81
C SER A 38 -71.09 6.21 -0.87
N VAL A 39 -70.69 6.93 0.18
CA VAL A 39 -69.34 7.52 0.25
C VAL A 39 -68.29 6.42 0.44
N SER A 40 -68.56 5.44 1.31
CA SER A 40 -67.64 4.33 1.57
C SER A 40 -67.41 3.46 0.33
N GLU A 41 -68.48 3.16 -0.41
CA GLU A 41 -68.40 2.43 -1.68
C GLU A 41 -67.57 3.22 -2.70
N SER A 42 -67.81 4.52 -2.85
CA SER A 42 -67.06 5.39 -3.79
C SER A 42 -65.57 5.50 -3.46
N LEU A 43 -65.21 5.60 -2.17
CA LEU A 43 -63.80 5.63 -1.74
C LEU A 43 -63.12 4.28 -1.97
N THR A 44 -63.80 3.18 -1.66
CA THR A 44 -63.26 1.83 -1.82
C THR A 44 -63.06 1.46 -3.29
N GLU A 45 -64.03 1.77 -4.16
CA GLU A 45 -63.91 1.55 -5.62
C GLU A 45 -62.74 2.31 -6.23
N ALA A 46 -62.45 3.50 -5.71
CA ALA A 46 -61.31 4.30 -6.15
C ALA A 46 -59.97 3.92 -5.47
N GLY A 47 -59.94 2.85 -4.67
CA GLY A 47 -58.74 2.37 -3.98
C GLY A 47 -58.27 3.26 -2.82
N ASN A 48 -59.18 3.97 -2.16
CA ASN A 48 -58.94 4.79 -0.97
C ASN A 48 -59.53 4.13 0.29
N ASP A 49 -59.27 2.84 0.45
CA ASP A 49 -59.69 2.00 1.58
C ASP A 49 -59.04 2.38 2.92
N TRP A 50 -57.96 3.16 2.87
CA TRP A 50 -57.31 3.77 4.03
C TRP A 50 -58.10 4.94 4.65
N ALA A 51 -59.11 5.48 3.96
CA ALA A 51 -59.93 6.59 4.45
C ALA A 51 -61.18 6.07 5.18
N GLU A 52 -61.24 6.33 6.48
CA GLU A 52 -62.39 6.01 7.33
C GLU A 52 -63.42 7.15 7.32
N ILE A 53 -64.71 6.79 7.44
CA ILE A 53 -65.82 7.73 7.34
C ILE A 53 -66.70 7.68 8.59
N ASP A 54 -67.01 8.85 9.16
CA ASP A 54 -68.05 9.03 10.17
C ASP A 54 -69.11 10.03 9.68
N VAL A 55 -70.40 9.75 9.94
CA VAL A 55 -71.53 10.53 9.40
C VAL A 55 -72.49 10.95 10.51
N ASP A 56 -72.74 12.26 10.63
CA ASP A 56 -73.76 12.86 11.50
C ASP A 56 -74.79 13.60 10.63
N GLY A 57 -75.99 13.02 10.49
CA GLY A 57 -77.00 13.43 9.53
C GLY A 57 -76.55 13.34 8.07
N LEU A 58 -75.93 14.42 7.60
CA LEU A 58 -75.44 14.59 6.23
C LEU A 58 -74.08 15.32 6.23
N LEU A 59 -73.46 15.48 7.41
CA LEU A 59 -72.10 15.95 7.58
C LEU A 59 -71.20 14.70 7.60
N VAL A 60 -70.20 14.66 6.73
CA VAL A 60 -69.30 13.52 6.57
C VAL A 60 -67.92 13.94 7.05
N THR A 61 -67.35 13.20 8.00
CA THR A 61 -65.98 13.41 8.45
C THR A 61 -65.10 12.29 7.92
N LEU A 62 -64.03 12.64 7.21
CA LEU A 62 -63.03 11.70 6.72
C LEU A 62 -61.82 11.71 7.67
N THR A 63 -61.35 10.53 8.04
CA THR A 63 -60.20 10.29 8.92
C THR A 63 -59.31 9.19 8.33
N GLY A 64 -58.07 9.07 8.82
CA GLY A 64 -57.11 8.07 8.32
C GLY A 64 -55.84 8.72 7.77
N THR A 65 -54.87 7.90 7.36
CA THR A 65 -53.56 8.37 6.88
C THR A 65 -53.42 8.12 5.38
N ALA A 66 -53.40 9.20 4.59
CA ALA A 66 -53.26 9.16 3.16
C ALA A 66 -51.82 8.83 2.75
N PRO A 67 -51.58 7.97 1.75
CA PRO A 67 -50.23 7.63 1.29
C PRO A 67 -49.52 8.77 0.54
N SER A 68 -50.26 9.81 0.14
CA SER A 68 -49.73 11.04 -0.48
C SER A 68 -50.77 12.15 -0.43
N GLU A 69 -50.32 13.40 -0.58
CA GLU A 69 -51.21 14.57 -0.67
C GLU A 69 -52.24 14.42 -1.82
N ALA A 70 -51.82 13.86 -2.96
CA ALA A 70 -52.70 13.61 -4.10
C ALA A 70 -53.80 12.57 -3.79
N ALA A 71 -53.50 11.55 -2.97
CA ALA A 71 -54.50 10.58 -2.53
C ALA A 71 -55.52 11.22 -1.57
N ARG A 72 -55.05 12.05 -0.62
CA ARG A 72 -55.90 12.84 0.30
C ARG A 72 -56.90 13.72 -0.44
N PHE A 73 -56.43 14.50 -1.42
CA PHE A 73 -57.30 15.34 -2.23
C PHE A 73 -58.31 14.56 -3.07
N ARG A 74 -57.92 13.39 -3.62
CA ARG A 74 -58.85 12.53 -4.36
C ARG A 74 -59.96 11.99 -3.46
N ALA A 75 -59.63 11.54 -2.24
CA ALA A 75 -60.63 11.06 -1.28
C ALA A 75 -61.64 12.16 -0.91
N LEU A 76 -61.18 13.39 -0.67
CA LEU A 76 -62.06 14.54 -0.39
C LEU A 76 -63.00 14.85 -1.56
N SER A 77 -62.47 14.84 -2.80
CA SER A 77 -63.26 15.11 -4.00
C SER A 77 -64.35 14.06 -4.19
N LEU A 78 -64.02 12.78 -4.04
CA LEU A 78 -64.97 11.67 -4.20
C LEU A 78 -66.09 11.72 -3.15
N ALA A 79 -65.76 12.05 -1.89
CA ALA A 79 -66.78 12.26 -0.87
C ALA A 79 -67.67 13.48 -1.19
N GLY A 80 -67.07 14.55 -1.71
CA GLY A 80 -67.76 15.79 -2.13
C GLY A 80 -68.67 15.65 -3.36
N ASP A 81 -68.51 14.58 -4.15
CA ASP A 81 -69.39 14.27 -5.28
C ASP A 81 -70.67 13.54 -4.84
N VAL A 82 -70.62 12.82 -3.71
CA VAL A 82 -71.75 12.06 -3.15
C VAL A 82 -72.55 12.91 -2.17
N VAL A 83 -71.88 13.71 -1.34
CA VAL A 83 -72.49 14.71 -0.45
C VAL A 83 -71.89 16.08 -0.78
N ASP A 84 -72.68 17.15 -0.66
CA ASP A 84 -72.21 18.51 -0.94
C ASP A 84 -70.88 18.79 -0.22
N SER A 85 -69.87 19.26 -0.97
CA SER A 85 -68.50 19.44 -0.49
C SER A 85 -68.37 20.38 0.71
N ALA A 86 -69.33 21.30 0.93
CA ALA A 86 -69.37 22.14 2.12
C ALA A 86 -69.65 21.35 3.43
N ARG A 87 -69.97 20.06 3.30
CA ARG A 87 -70.37 19.17 4.39
C ARG A 87 -69.38 18.04 4.62
N VAL A 88 -68.25 18.06 3.92
CA VAL A 88 -67.15 17.12 4.12
C VAL A 88 -66.11 17.79 5.02
N ILE A 89 -65.84 17.18 6.16
CA ILE A 89 -64.80 17.60 7.10
C ILE A 89 -63.59 16.70 6.90
N ASP A 90 -62.47 17.33 6.57
CA ASP A 90 -61.18 16.67 6.43
C ASP A 90 -60.45 16.61 7.78
N ARG A 91 -60.21 15.39 8.27
CA ARG A 91 -59.34 15.10 9.42
C ARG A 91 -58.34 13.99 9.08
N MET A 92 -57.96 13.89 7.81
CA MET A 92 -56.98 12.91 7.35
C MET A 92 -55.56 13.46 7.47
N ASP A 93 -54.64 12.61 7.90
CA ASP A 93 -53.19 12.86 7.91
C ASP A 93 -52.55 12.37 6.60
N VAL A 94 -51.30 12.78 6.32
CA VAL A 94 -50.53 12.27 5.17
C VAL A 94 -49.29 11.54 5.69
N ALA A 95 -49.05 10.33 5.19
CA ALA A 95 -47.87 9.55 5.53
C ALA A 95 -46.60 10.31 5.12
N GLU A 96 -45.65 10.47 6.04
CA GLU A 96 -44.34 11.03 5.74
C GLU A 96 -43.62 10.12 4.72
N GLY A 97 -43.07 10.72 3.67
CA GLY A 97 -42.32 10.00 2.64
C GLY A 97 -41.07 9.35 3.23
N ALA A 98 -40.72 8.15 2.76
CA ALA A 98 -39.51 7.45 3.19
C ALA A 98 -38.27 8.32 2.95
N ASP A 99 -37.46 8.53 3.99
CA ASP A 99 -36.19 9.25 3.90
C ASP A 99 -35.31 8.63 2.80
N VAL A 100 -34.93 9.44 1.82
CA VAL A 100 -34.03 9.03 0.75
C VAL A 100 -32.67 8.74 1.36
N ALA A 101 -32.15 7.52 1.16
CA ALA A 101 -30.84 7.15 1.64
C ALA A 101 -29.78 8.16 1.14
N PRO A 102 -28.86 8.61 2.01
CA PRO A 102 -27.87 9.62 1.63
C PRO A 102 -27.00 9.12 0.47
N PRO A 103 -26.57 10.02 -0.44
CA PRO A 103 -25.67 9.65 -1.52
C PRO A 103 -24.33 9.19 -0.95
N ARG A 104 -23.67 8.28 -1.67
CA ARG A 104 -22.30 7.88 -1.34
C ARG A 104 -21.33 8.95 -1.83
N PHE A 105 -20.71 9.66 -0.90
CA PHE A 105 -19.65 10.59 -1.20
C PHE A 105 -18.35 9.83 -1.47
N SER A 106 -17.64 10.25 -2.51
CA SER A 106 -16.34 9.69 -2.88
C SER A 106 -15.56 10.67 -3.75
N ILE A 107 -14.24 10.66 -3.63
CA ILE A 107 -13.32 11.41 -4.49
C ILE A 107 -12.33 10.42 -5.09
N GLU A 108 -12.12 10.47 -6.39
CA GLU A 108 -11.01 9.84 -7.08
C GLU A 108 -10.02 10.91 -7.51
N LEU A 109 -8.80 10.80 -7.00
CA LEU A 109 -7.66 11.61 -7.38
C LEU A 109 -6.79 10.78 -8.31
N LEU A 110 -6.56 11.28 -9.51
CA LEU A 110 -5.66 10.67 -10.48
C LEU A 110 -4.49 11.63 -10.68
N ARG A 111 -3.27 11.16 -10.46
CA ARG A 111 -2.04 11.92 -10.67
C ARG A 111 -1.12 11.17 -11.63
N ASN A 112 -0.58 11.88 -12.60
CA ASN A 112 0.56 11.47 -13.41
C ASN A 112 1.62 12.60 -13.39
N ASP A 113 2.64 12.49 -14.24
CA ASP A 113 3.76 13.42 -14.28
C ASP A 113 3.38 14.85 -14.77
N GLU A 114 2.23 15.01 -15.43
CA GLU A 114 1.82 16.25 -16.09
C GLU A 114 0.57 16.90 -15.44
N ASP A 115 -0.39 16.09 -15.01
CA ASP A 115 -1.73 16.52 -14.64
C ASP A 115 -2.27 15.81 -13.38
N ILE A 116 -3.18 16.49 -12.68
CA ILE A 116 -3.98 15.92 -11.58
C ILE A 116 -5.46 16.05 -11.94
N SER A 117 -6.21 14.96 -11.92
CA SER A 117 -7.67 14.95 -12.11
C SER A 117 -8.41 14.60 -10.82
N LEU A 118 -9.45 15.36 -10.50
CA LEU A 118 -10.36 15.12 -9.38
C LEU A 118 -11.74 14.78 -9.88
N ILE A 119 -12.26 13.61 -9.52
CA ILE A 119 -13.57 13.14 -9.98
C ILE A 119 -14.37 12.65 -8.77
N GLY A 120 -15.64 13.04 -8.65
CA GLY A 120 -16.48 12.46 -7.60
C GLY A 120 -17.54 13.40 -7.03
N LEU A 121 -18.13 12.97 -5.92
CA LEU A 121 -19.22 13.65 -5.24
C LEU A 121 -18.79 14.03 -3.83
N ILE A 122 -18.89 15.31 -3.48
CA ILE A 122 -18.54 15.86 -2.17
C ILE A 122 -19.76 16.47 -1.45
N PRO A 123 -19.75 16.56 -0.11
CA PRO A 123 -20.79 17.29 0.63
C PRO A 123 -20.78 18.78 0.28
N MET A 124 -21.96 19.39 0.18
CA MET A 124 -22.07 20.83 -0.07
C MET A 124 -21.43 21.64 1.06
N GLY A 125 -20.59 22.62 0.72
CA GLY A 125 -19.87 23.44 1.69
C GLY A 125 -18.60 22.77 2.25
N TYR A 126 -18.26 21.55 1.81
CA TYR A 126 -16.95 20.98 2.04
C TYR A 126 -15.94 21.62 1.07
N GLY A 127 -14.75 21.97 1.58
CA GLY A 127 -13.79 22.89 0.98
C GLY A 127 -13.20 22.50 -0.39
N ARG A 128 -14.00 22.57 -1.46
CA ARG A 128 -13.58 22.29 -2.85
C ARG A 128 -12.41 23.17 -3.26
N THR A 129 -12.46 24.46 -2.91
CA THR A 129 -11.42 25.43 -3.26
C THR A 129 -10.13 25.11 -2.52
N GLU A 130 -10.20 24.74 -1.25
CA GLU A 130 -9.05 24.35 -0.43
C GLU A 130 -8.37 23.08 -0.97
N ILE A 131 -9.14 22.10 -1.44
CA ILE A 131 -8.61 20.90 -2.09
C ILE A 131 -7.83 21.28 -3.36
N ILE A 132 -8.43 22.11 -4.23
CA ILE A 132 -7.81 22.54 -5.49
C ILE A 132 -6.56 23.37 -5.24
N ASP A 133 -6.61 24.30 -4.30
CA ASP A 133 -5.49 25.17 -3.95
C ASP A 133 -4.31 24.34 -3.42
N ARG A 134 -4.58 23.34 -2.57
CA ARG A 134 -3.56 22.41 -2.06
C ARG A 134 -2.90 21.60 -3.17
N LEU A 135 -3.68 21.09 -4.12
CA LEU A 135 -3.13 20.31 -5.24
C LEU A 135 -2.38 21.17 -6.26
N THR A 136 -2.84 22.40 -6.48
CA THR A 136 -2.15 23.36 -7.36
C THR A 136 -0.78 23.76 -6.79
N ALA A 137 -0.61 23.70 -5.46
CA ALA A 137 0.67 23.98 -4.81
C ALA A 137 1.73 22.88 -5.00
N LEU A 138 1.37 21.71 -5.54
CA LEU A 138 2.31 20.59 -5.72
C LEU A 138 3.25 20.75 -6.92
N GLY A 139 2.95 21.65 -7.86
CA GLY A 139 3.84 21.95 -8.98
C GLY A 139 3.35 23.13 -9.81
N GLU A 140 4.26 24.07 -10.14
CA GLU A 140 3.92 25.28 -10.92
C GLU A 140 3.40 24.98 -12.35
N GLU A 141 3.67 23.78 -12.88
CA GLU A 141 3.29 23.36 -14.23
C GLU A 141 2.22 22.24 -14.27
N MET A 142 1.78 21.69 -13.13
CA MET A 142 0.78 20.61 -13.14
C MET A 142 -0.64 21.14 -13.36
N ALA A 143 -1.33 20.69 -14.41
CA ALA A 143 -2.70 21.11 -14.64
C ALA A 143 -3.67 20.34 -13.74
N VAL A 144 -4.51 21.06 -12.99
CA VAL A 144 -5.54 20.45 -12.13
C VAL A 144 -6.89 20.46 -12.85
N ALA A 145 -7.37 19.28 -13.24
CA ALA A 145 -8.68 19.08 -13.85
C ALA A 145 -9.73 18.74 -12.78
N ASP A 146 -10.67 19.65 -12.55
CA ASP A 146 -11.72 19.50 -11.54
C ASP A 146 -13.06 19.05 -12.15
N MET A 147 -13.48 17.84 -11.80
CA MET A 147 -14.76 17.22 -12.14
C MET A 147 -15.57 16.84 -10.89
N LEU A 148 -15.38 17.56 -9.77
CA LEU A 148 -16.15 17.34 -8.55
C LEU A 148 -17.56 17.92 -8.65
N GLU A 149 -18.54 17.14 -8.18
CA GLU A 149 -19.93 17.55 -7.98
C GLU A 149 -20.24 17.66 -6.48
N SER A 150 -21.24 18.46 -6.11
CA SER A 150 -21.63 18.67 -4.70
C SER A 150 -23.09 18.31 -4.44
N ALA A 151 -23.37 17.56 -3.37
CA ALA A 151 -24.73 17.25 -2.93
C ALA A 151 -25.06 17.84 -1.55
N ASN A 152 -26.31 18.29 -1.38
CA ASN A 152 -26.80 18.90 -0.15
C ASN A 152 -27.18 17.84 0.91
N HIS A 153 -26.17 17.17 1.46
CA HIS A 153 -26.29 16.23 2.58
C HIS A 153 -25.11 16.45 3.55
N PRO A 154 -25.28 16.14 4.85
CA PRO A 154 -24.19 16.26 5.82
C PRO A 154 -23.03 15.33 5.47
N ALA A 155 -21.81 15.76 5.80
CA ALA A 155 -20.62 14.91 5.65
C ALA A 155 -20.73 13.68 6.56
N PRO A 156 -20.47 12.47 6.05
CA PRO A 156 -20.44 11.25 6.86
C PRO A 156 -19.25 11.27 7.84
N ALA A 157 -19.33 10.46 8.89
CA ALA A 157 -18.24 10.32 9.85
C ALA A 157 -16.94 9.85 9.15
N GLY A 158 -15.79 10.33 9.61
CA GLY A 158 -14.48 10.02 9.03
C GLY A 158 -14.17 10.65 7.67
N TRP A 159 -15.12 11.39 7.06
CA TRP A 159 -14.94 12.01 5.74
C TRP A 159 -13.72 12.95 5.69
N ASP A 160 -13.60 13.84 6.66
CA ASP A 160 -12.54 14.84 6.67
C ASP A 160 -11.14 14.21 6.81
N ALA A 161 -10.99 13.28 7.75
CA ALA A 161 -9.75 12.52 7.91
C ALA A 161 -9.37 11.74 6.65
N SER A 162 -10.36 11.14 5.98
CA SER A 162 -10.15 10.39 4.73
C SER A 162 -9.67 11.31 3.59
N VAL A 163 -10.24 12.50 3.45
CA VAL A 163 -9.84 13.46 2.42
C VAL A 163 -8.44 14.01 2.71
N GLN A 164 -8.14 14.40 3.96
CA GLN A 164 -6.82 14.91 4.31
C GLN A 164 -5.72 13.87 4.07
N PHE A 165 -5.94 12.64 4.53
CA PHE A 165 -4.99 11.54 4.30
C PHE A 165 -4.85 11.21 2.81
N GLY A 166 -5.96 11.17 2.06
CA GLY A 166 -5.92 10.88 0.63
C GLY A 166 -5.16 11.94 -0.18
N LEU A 167 -5.28 13.22 0.18
CA LEU A 167 -4.47 14.29 -0.40
C LEU A 167 -3.00 14.10 -0.05
N GLU A 168 -2.68 13.89 1.23
CA GLU A 168 -1.30 13.64 1.68
C GLU A 168 -0.63 12.44 0.99
N ALA A 169 -1.39 11.35 0.79
CA ALA A 169 -0.91 10.20 0.05
C ALA A 169 -0.56 10.58 -1.39
N LEU A 170 -1.42 11.37 -2.05
CA LEU A 170 -1.19 11.86 -3.42
C LEU A 170 0.05 12.76 -3.53
N GLU A 171 0.35 13.57 -2.51
CA GLU A 171 1.52 14.46 -2.49
C GLU A 171 2.86 13.70 -2.54
N ARG A 172 2.88 12.45 -2.06
CA ARG A 172 4.09 11.64 -1.84
C ARG A 172 4.38 10.64 -2.94
N VAL A 173 3.57 10.63 -3.99
CA VAL A 173 3.65 9.69 -5.11
C VAL A 173 3.61 10.48 -6.42
N GLU A 174 4.42 10.06 -7.39
CA GLU A 174 4.51 10.75 -8.68
C GLU A 174 3.39 10.32 -9.63
N ALA A 175 3.05 9.02 -9.63
CA ALA A 175 1.96 8.45 -10.41
C ALA A 175 1.06 7.57 -9.54
N ALA A 176 -0.20 7.97 -9.34
CA ALA A 176 -1.14 7.24 -8.50
C ALA A 176 -2.62 7.50 -8.81
N ARG A 177 -3.44 6.54 -8.40
CA ARG A 177 -4.88 6.67 -8.20
C ARG A 177 -5.17 6.57 -6.70
N VAL A 178 -5.75 7.62 -6.13
CA VAL A 178 -6.22 7.63 -4.74
C VAL A 178 -7.74 7.72 -4.74
N SER A 179 -8.40 6.67 -4.29
CA SER A 179 -9.85 6.62 -4.12
C SER A 179 -10.21 6.84 -2.66
N ILE A 180 -10.98 7.88 -2.39
CA ILE A 180 -11.34 8.37 -1.05
C ILE A 180 -12.84 8.19 -0.86
N SER A 181 -13.24 7.61 0.25
CA SER A 181 -14.62 7.55 0.72
C SER A 181 -14.64 7.70 2.24
N ALA A 182 -15.82 7.82 2.84
CA ALA A 182 -15.93 7.99 4.29
C ALA A 182 -15.36 6.77 5.04
N GLY A 183 -14.25 6.97 5.76
CA GLY A 183 -13.59 5.92 6.54
C GLY A 183 -12.80 4.92 5.70
N ARG A 184 -12.54 5.20 4.41
CA ARG A 184 -11.71 4.32 3.57
C ARG A 184 -10.95 5.10 2.51
N VAL A 185 -9.65 4.83 2.41
CA VAL A 185 -8.77 5.32 1.33
C VAL A 185 -8.07 4.15 0.68
N SER A 186 -8.14 4.08 -0.64
CA SER A 186 -7.36 3.14 -1.45
C SER A 186 -6.32 3.92 -2.24
N VAL A 187 -5.06 3.54 -2.11
CA VAL A 187 -3.93 4.11 -2.86
C VAL A 187 -3.38 3.05 -3.80
N THR A 188 -3.52 3.26 -5.11
CA THR A 188 -2.84 2.49 -6.14
C THR A 188 -1.73 3.37 -6.72
N ALA A 189 -0.47 2.99 -6.56
CA ALA A 189 0.65 3.83 -6.98
C ALA A 189 1.78 3.03 -7.64
N LEU A 190 2.57 3.72 -8.46
CA LEU A 190 3.85 3.22 -8.95
C LEU A 190 4.98 3.83 -8.11
N SER A 191 5.98 3.02 -7.77
CA SER A 191 7.18 3.45 -7.04
C SER A 191 8.43 3.15 -7.86
N ASP A 192 9.50 3.93 -7.71
CA ASP A 192 10.70 3.82 -8.54
C ASP A 192 11.54 2.56 -8.28
N SER A 193 11.51 2.05 -7.04
CA SER A 193 12.29 0.88 -6.64
C SER A 193 11.58 0.06 -5.56
N PRO A 194 11.98 -1.20 -5.34
CA PRO A 194 11.47 -2.01 -4.24
C PRO A 194 11.70 -1.37 -2.86
N GLU A 195 12.82 -0.68 -2.67
CA GLU A 195 13.16 0.03 -1.44
C GLU A 195 12.24 1.25 -1.25
N ALA A 196 12.07 2.05 -2.31
CA ALA A 196 11.14 3.18 -2.31
C ALA A 196 9.69 2.73 -2.07
N LYS A 197 9.29 1.56 -2.61
CA LYS A 197 7.98 0.95 -2.35
C LYS A 197 7.82 0.63 -0.87
N ARG A 198 8.79 -0.07 -0.27
CA ARG A 198 8.73 -0.46 1.15
C ARG A 198 8.67 0.77 2.05
N GLU A 199 9.52 1.76 1.79
CA GLU A 199 9.54 3.01 2.54
C GLU A 199 8.21 3.75 2.42
N LEU A 200 7.62 3.81 1.22
CA LEU A 200 6.33 4.45 0.98
C LEU A 200 5.19 3.70 1.67
N GLU A 201 5.14 2.37 1.58
CA GLU A 201 4.12 1.54 2.24
C GLU A 201 4.16 1.71 3.76
N GLU A 202 5.34 1.60 4.36
CA GLU A 202 5.50 1.78 5.80
C GLU A 202 5.11 3.20 6.23
N ARG A 203 5.57 4.21 5.49
CA ARG A 203 5.27 5.62 5.80
C ARG A 203 3.78 5.93 5.69
N LEU A 204 3.09 5.40 4.68
CA LEU A 204 1.63 5.59 4.54
C LEU A 204 0.86 4.85 5.63
N ARG A 205 1.26 3.63 5.99
CA ARG A 205 0.65 2.87 7.10
C ARG A 205 0.84 3.58 8.43
N ARG A 206 2.06 4.06 8.72
CA ARG A 206 2.39 4.81 9.94
C ARG A 206 1.55 6.07 10.12
N ARG A 207 1.17 6.73 9.01
CA ARG A 207 0.38 7.99 9.00
C ARG A 207 -1.13 7.80 8.90
N ALA A 208 -1.61 6.59 8.67
CA ALA A 208 -3.03 6.35 8.45
C ALA A 208 -3.85 6.61 9.74
N PRO A 209 -4.93 7.42 9.70
CA PRO A 209 -5.84 7.59 10.84
C PRO A 209 -6.46 6.25 11.29
N GLN A 210 -6.69 6.10 12.60
CA GLN A 210 -7.24 4.87 13.23
C GLN A 210 -8.53 4.34 12.59
N GLU A 211 -9.47 5.22 12.27
CA GLU A 211 -10.81 4.86 11.75
C GLU A 211 -10.81 4.70 10.22
N LEU A 212 -9.64 4.79 9.59
CA LEU A 212 -9.48 4.76 8.14
C LEU A 212 -9.05 3.37 7.66
N GLU A 213 -9.93 2.71 6.93
CA GLU A 213 -9.57 1.50 6.18
C GLU A 213 -8.64 1.88 5.02
N LEU A 214 -7.35 1.59 5.18
CA LEU A 214 -6.32 1.85 4.19
C LEU A 214 -6.04 0.61 3.33
N SER A 215 -6.25 0.72 2.03
CA SER A 215 -5.83 -0.28 1.05
C SER A 215 -4.66 0.26 0.24
N LEU A 216 -3.51 -0.42 0.26
CA LEU A 216 -2.33 -0.06 -0.54
C LEU A 216 -2.10 -1.11 -1.63
N ASP A 217 -2.09 -0.66 -2.88
CA ASP A 217 -1.67 -1.44 -4.06
C ASP A 217 -0.51 -0.69 -4.74
N ILE A 218 0.69 -0.81 -4.17
CA ILE A 218 1.87 -0.12 -4.64
C ILE A 218 2.75 -1.12 -5.40
N SER A 219 3.03 -0.81 -6.67
CA SER A 219 3.88 -1.62 -7.52
C SER A 219 5.20 -0.93 -7.79
N ALA A 220 6.31 -1.62 -7.54
CA ALA A 220 7.62 -1.19 -8.03
C ALA A 220 7.92 -1.95 -9.33
N PRO A 221 8.30 -1.28 -10.43
CA PRO A 221 8.84 -1.93 -11.60
C PRO A 221 10.01 -2.84 -11.18
N ARG A 222 10.08 -4.03 -11.77
CA ARG A 222 11.23 -4.91 -11.54
C ARG A 222 12.51 -4.19 -11.99
N PRO A 223 13.59 -4.23 -11.19
CA PRO A 223 14.83 -3.57 -11.55
C PRO A 223 15.36 -4.13 -12.87
N VAL A 224 15.88 -3.27 -13.74
CA VAL A 224 16.59 -3.71 -14.94
C VAL A 224 17.99 -4.14 -14.51
N ILE A 225 18.34 -5.40 -14.79
CA ILE A 225 19.64 -5.99 -14.47
C ILE A 225 20.48 -6.00 -15.73
N THR A 226 21.58 -5.26 -15.73
CA THR A 226 22.54 -5.21 -16.84
C THR A 226 23.98 -5.25 -16.32
N PRO A 227 24.83 -6.18 -16.78
CA PRO A 227 24.46 -7.38 -17.55
C PRO A 227 23.58 -8.32 -16.72
N PHE A 228 22.73 -9.11 -17.39
CA PHE A 228 21.90 -10.12 -16.72
C PHE A 228 22.78 -11.30 -16.35
N THR A 229 23.02 -11.51 -15.05
CA THR A 229 24.11 -12.39 -14.60
C THR A 229 23.65 -13.47 -13.64
N LEU A 230 24.31 -14.61 -13.74
CA LEU A 230 24.27 -15.69 -12.76
C LEU A 230 25.68 -16.27 -12.65
N ARG A 231 26.22 -16.33 -11.45
CA ARG A 231 27.54 -16.89 -11.18
C ARG A 231 27.42 -17.90 -10.04
N PHE A 232 27.68 -19.15 -10.39
CA PHE A 232 27.57 -20.29 -9.49
C PHE A 232 28.93 -20.94 -9.29
N VAL A 233 29.33 -21.13 -8.04
CA VAL A 233 30.68 -21.56 -7.64
C VAL A 233 30.59 -22.83 -6.82
N ILE A 234 31.50 -23.78 -7.08
CA ILE A 234 31.78 -24.94 -6.23
C ILE A 234 33.27 -24.93 -5.91
N ASP A 235 33.60 -24.66 -4.66
CA ASP A 235 34.97 -24.64 -4.16
C ASP A 235 35.10 -25.43 -2.84
N GLU A 236 36.20 -25.22 -2.10
CA GLU A 236 36.42 -25.87 -0.81
C GLU A 236 35.38 -25.49 0.27
N GLY A 237 34.77 -24.31 0.15
CA GLY A 237 33.70 -23.82 1.03
C GLY A 237 32.32 -24.39 0.70
N GLY A 238 32.18 -25.02 -0.46
CA GLY A 238 30.95 -25.66 -0.93
C GLY A 238 30.27 -24.88 -2.05
N ALA A 239 29.11 -25.39 -2.49
CA ALA A 239 28.35 -24.78 -3.57
C ALA A 239 27.62 -23.52 -3.09
N HIS A 240 27.76 -22.41 -3.83
CA HIS A 240 27.09 -21.14 -3.54
C HIS A 240 26.91 -20.28 -4.80
N PHE A 241 26.13 -19.20 -4.68
CA PHE A 241 26.01 -18.18 -5.70
C PHE A 241 26.79 -16.93 -5.31
N ASP A 242 27.62 -16.43 -6.22
CA ASP A 242 28.17 -15.08 -6.14
C ASP A 242 27.14 -14.04 -6.60
N ALA A 243 26.38 -14.41 -7.65
CA ALA A 243 25.27 -13.64 -8.23
C ALA A 243 24.18 -14.58 -8.76
N CYS A 244 22.92 -14.18 -8.66
CA CYS A 244 21.81 -14.93 -9.24
C CYS A 244 20.69 -14.00 -9.68
N SER A 245 20.40 -14.00 -10.98
CA SER A 245 19.29 -13.26 -11.57
C SER A 245 18.26 -14.20 -12.21
N ALA A 246 16.98 -13.84 -12.10
CA ALA A 246 15.87 -14.52 -12.75
C ALA A 246 14.83 -13.51 -13.24
N ASP A 247 14.18 -13.80 -14.36
CA ASP A 247 13.18 -12.92 -14.95
C ASP A 247 11.80 -13.13 -14.32
N THR A 248 11.48 -14.36 -13.92
CA THR A 248 10.19 -14.75 -13.33
C THR A 248 10.36 -15.55 -12.05
N ALA A 249 9.31 -15.57 -11.22
CA ALA A 249 9.30 -16.38 -10.00
C ALA A 249 9.47 -17.89 -10.28
N ASP A 250 8.92 -18.36 -11.40
CA ASP A 250 9.05 -19.76 -11.84
C ASP A 250 10.48 -20.08 -12.28
N ALA A 251 11.10 -19.19 -13.08
CA ALA A 251 12.51 -19.31 -13.47
C ALA A 251 13.41 -19.37 -12.22
N ARG A 252 13.17 -18.47 -11.25
CA ARG A 252 13.89 -18.44 -9.97
C ARG A 252 13.75 -19.76 -9.21
N ALA A 253 12.54 -20.29 -9.08
CA ALA A 253 12.29 -21.52 -8.35
C ALA A 253 13.05 -22.71 -8.97
N ARG A 254 13.11 -22.78 -10.31
CA ARG A 254 13.84 -23.83 -11.02
C ARG A 254 15.35 -23.71 -10.84
N ILE A 255 15.92 -22.51 -10.96
CA ILE A 255 17.35 -22.26 -10.73
C ILE A 255 17.74 -22.64 -9.29
N ILE A 256 16.94 -22.23 -8.30
CA ILE A 256 17.17 -22.58 -6.88
C ILE A 256 17.11 -24.10 -6.67
N THR A 257 16.20 -24.80 -7.36
CA THR A 257 16.10 -26.26 -7.28
C THR A 257 17.36 -26.93 -7.81
N ALA A 258 17.84 -26.53 -8.99
CA ALA A 258 19.09 -27.04 -9.57
C ALA A 258 20.29 -26.77 -8.66
N ALA A 259 20.36 -25.58 -8.05
CA ALA A 259 21.43 -25.24 -7.12
C ALA A 259 21.43 -26.10 -5.84
N ARG A 260 20.24 -26.37 -5.28
CA ARG A 260 20.11 -27.28 -4.12
C ARG A 260 20.52 -28.71 -4.47
N GLU A 261 20.17 -29.18 -5.67
CA GLU A 261 20.62 -30.48 -6.17
C GLU A 261 22.14 -30.54 -6.40
N ALA A 262 22.75 -29.40 -6.76
CA ALA A 262 24.19 -29.22 -6.87
C ALA A 262 24.92 -29.07 -5.52
N GLY A 263 24.19 -29.00 -4.40
CA GLY A 263 24.75 -29.04 -3.05
C GLY A 263 24.75 -27.72 -2.28
N VAL A 264 24.06 -26.68 -2.74
CA VAL A 264 23.92 -25.43 -1.96
C VAL A 264 23.13 -25.68 -0.69
N THR A 265 23.63 -25.15 0.43
CA THR A 265 22.97 -25.20 1.73
C THR A 265 22.65 -23.79 2.23
N GLY A 266 21.53 -23.62 2.94
CA GLY A 266 21.12 -22.33 3.48
C GLY A 266 20.11 -21.57 2.62
N GLU A 267 19.97 -20.28 2.92
CA GLU A 267 19.10 -19.36 2.17
C GLU A 267 19.77 -18.96 0.85
N ILE A 268 18.99 -18.91 -0.23
CA ILE A 268 19.49 -18.58 -1.57
C ILE A 268 18.79 -17.32 -2.04
N THR A 269 19.55 -16.24 -2.15
CA THR A 269 19.07 -14.99 -2.73
C THR A 269 19.23 -15.06 -4.24
N CYS A 270 18.12 -14.91 -4.98
CA CYS A 270 18.14 -14.81 -6.43
C CYS A 270 17.18 -13.70 -6.88
N ARG A 271 17.77 -12.63 -7.42
CA ARG A 271 17.10 -11.37 -7.71
C ARG A 271 16.15 -11.52 -8.90
N LEU A 272 14.94 -10.98 -8.76
CA LEU A 272 13.99 -10.89 -9.86
C LEU A 272 14.15 -9.56 -10.59
N GLY A 273 14.38 -9.60 -11.91
CA GLY A 273 14.64 -8.39 -12.69
C GLY A 273 14.26 -8.49 -14.17
N LEU A 274 14.28 -7.34 -14.84
CA LEU A 274 14.19 -7.23 -16.30
C LEU A 274 15.61 -7.29 -16.90
N GLY A 275 15.71 -7.49 -18.22
CA GLY A 275 16.99 -7.56 -18.93
C GLY A 275 17.39 -8.97 -19.36
N VAL A 276 16.49 -9.95 -19.23
CA VAL A 276 16.79 -11.33 -19.62
C VAL A 276 17.09 -11.43 -21.13
N PRO A 277 18.20 -12.08 -21.53
CA PRO A 277 18.62 -12.17 -22.93
C PRO A 277 17.76 -13.16 -23.74
N SER A 278 17.14 -14.12 -23.06
CA SER A 278 16.39 -15.23 -23.68
C SER A 278 15.36 -15.81 -22.73
N PRO A 279 14.17 -16.23 -23.21
CA PRO A 279 13.18 -16.95 -22.39
C PRO A 279 13.70 -18.30 -21.87
N ASN A 280 14.80 -18.82 -22.45
CA ASN A 280 15.44 -20.06 -22.00
C ASN A 280 16.54 -19.83 -20.94
N TRP A 281 16.64 -18.63 -20.34
CA TRP A 281 17.62 -18.31 -19.31
C TRP A 281 17.68 -19.35 -18.18
N ALA A 282 16.55 -19.65 -17.54
CA ALA A 282 16.52 -20.62 -16.46
C ALA A 282 16.92 -22.03 -16.92
N ARG A 283 16.65 -22.39 -18.19
CA ARG A 283 17.07 -23.68 -18.73
C ARG A 283 18.59 -23.74 -18.94
N ALA A 284 19.19 -22.67 -19.45
CA ALA A 284 20.64 -22.57 -19.57
C ALA A 284 21.31 -22.60 -18.19
N ALA A 285 20.77 -21.86 -17.22
CA ALA A 285 21.26 -21.86 -15.84
C ALA A 285 21.20 -23.26 -15.19
N GLU A 286 20.08 -23.98 -15.31
CA GLU A 286 19.96 -25.37 -14.84
C GLU A 286 21.05 -26.27 -15.43
N LEU A 287 21.18 -26.29 -16.77
CA LEU A 287 22.15 -27.11 -17.47
C LEU A 287 23.59 -26.80 -17.04
N SER A 288 23.90 -25.51 -16.88
CA SER A 288 25.19 -25.02 -16.44
C SER A 288 25.51 -25.43 -14.99
N ILE A 289 24.55 -25.29 -14.07
CA ILE A 289 24.69 -25.70 -12.67
C ILE A 289 24.87 -27.22 -12.57
N GLU A 290 24.06 -28.00 -13.29
CA GLU A 290 24.15 -29.46 -13.35
C GLU A 290 25.51 -29.92 -13.92
N ALA A 291 26.01 -29.25 -14.96
CA ALA A 291 27.32 -29.53 -15.53
C ALA A 291 28.44 -29.27 -14.50
N LEU A 292 28.39 -28.14 -13.80
CA LEU A 292 29.39 -27.83 -12.77
C LEU A 292 29.34 -28.82 -11.60
N ALA A 293 28.15 -29.21 -11.14
CA ALA A 293 27.96 -30.22 -10.10
C ALA A 293 28.58 -31.58 -10.50
N ARG A 294 28.48 -31.94 -11.79
CA ARG A 294 29.11 -33.16 -12.32
C ARG A 294 30.62 -33.06 -12.45
N LEU A 295 31.22 -31.86 -12.46
CA LEU A 295 32.67 -31.66 -12.40
C LEU A 295 33.15 -31.67 -10.95
N GLY A 296 32.36 -31.09 -10.04
CA GLY A 296 32.57 -31.11 -8.58
C GLY A 296 33.44 -29.97 -8.06
N ALA A 297 33.98 -29.13 -8.92
CA ALA A 297 34.71 -27.91 -8.57
C ALA A 297 34.74 -26.95 -9.77
N GLY A 298 34.84 -25.65 -9.50
CA GLY A 298 34.98 -24.59 -10.49
C GLY A 298 33.86 -23.55 -10.41
N THR A 299 33.67 -22.83 -11.50
CA THR A 299 32.70 -21.75 -11.60
C THR A 299 32.01 -21.78 -12.94
N VAL A 300 30.70 -21.49 -12.95
CA VAL A 300 29.96 -21.20 -14.17
C VAL A 300 29.35 -19.80 -14.06
N THR A 301 29.67 -18.95 -15.04
CA THR A 301 29.20 -17.56 -15.11
C THR A 301 28.39 -17.38 -16.38
N LEU A 302 27.12 -17.03 -16.24
CA LEU A 302 26.27 -16.57 -17.33
C LEU A 302 26.26 -15.04 -17.26
N SER A 303 26.57 -14.39 -18.37
CA SER A 303 26.45 -12.95 -18.54
C SER A 303 25.75 -12.70 -19.86
N ASP A 304 24.48 -12.32 -19.80
CA ASP A 304 23.60 -12.25 -20.95
C ASP A 304 23.60 -13.60 -21.72
N ALA A 305 24.00 -13.62 -22.99
CA ALA A 305 24.02 -14.84 -23.80
C ALA A 305 25.30 -15.68 -23.63
N ASP A 306 26.32 -15.15 -22.97
CA ASP A 306 27.62 -15.79 -22.86
C ASP A 306 27.72 -16.61 -21.58
N ILE A 307 28.19 -17.85 -21.69
CA ILE A 307 28.39 -18.78 -20.58
C ILE A 307 29.87 -19.12 -20.51
N ALA A 308 30.52 -18.79 -19.40
CA ALA A 308 31.89 -19.17 -19.11
C ALA A 308 31.91 -20.29 -18.06
N LEU A 309 32.50 -21.44 -18.39
CA LEU A 309 32.73 -22.56 -17.48
C LEU A 309 34.23 -22.67 -17.19
N VAL A 310 34.64 -22.30 -15.97
CA VAL A 310 36.04 -22.27 -15.56
C VAL A 310 36.29 -23.34 -14.51
N VAL A 311 37.18 -24.28 -14.79
CA VAL A 311 37.38 -25.48 -13.98
C VAL A 311 38.85 -25.58 -13.53
N PRO A 312 39.12 -25.91 -12.26
CA PRO A 312 40.48 -26.10 -11.78
C PRO A 312 41.19 -27.32 -12.41
N HIS A 313 42.52 -27.27 -12.44
CA HIS A 313 43.41 -28.27 -13.07
C HIS A 313 43.36 -29.68 -12.44
N ASP A 314 42.78 -29.80 -11.24
CA ASP A 314 42.63 -31.06 -10.51
C ASP A 314 41.52 -31.94 -11.12
N VAL A 315 40.62 -31.36 -11.90
CA VAL A 315 39.64 -32.09 -12.71
C VAL A 315 40.35 -32.70 -13.91
N SER A 316 40.19 -34.03 -14.10
CA SER A 316 40.78 -34.74 -15.23
C SER A 316 40.26 -34.19 -16.57
N GLN A 317 41.16 -33.99 -17.52
CA GLN A 317 40.84 -33.50 -18.87
C GLN A 317 39.71 -34.30 -19.55
N ASP A 318 39.72 -35.64 -19.49
CA ASP A 318 38.66 -36.48 -20.08
C ASP A 318 37.26 -36.17 -19.51
N ARG A 319 37.17 -35.92 -18.19
CA ARG A 319 35.91 -35.56 -17.52
C ARG A 319 35.46 -34.15 -17.91
N PHE A 320 36.42 -33.22 -17.99
CA PHE A 320 36.16 -31.86 -18.45
C PHE A 320 35.62 -31.86 -19.89
N ASP A 321 36.33 -32.48 -20.84
CA ASP A 321 35.94 -32.53 -22.25
C ASP A 321 34.55 -33.17 -22.44
N THR A 322 34.26 -34.23 -21.69
CA THR A 322 32.96 -34.91 -21.73
C THR A 322 31.82 -33.99 -21.26
N VAL A 323 31.99 -33.37 -20.08
CA VAL A 323 30.93 -32.52 -19.50
C VAL A 323 30.75 -31.23 -20.31
N ALA A 324 31.85 -30.60 -20.75
CA ALA A 324 31.80 -29.40 -21.57
C ALA A 324 31.10 -29.65 -22.91
N GLY A 325 31.44 -30.73 -23.61
CA GLY A 325 30.80 -31.08 -24.89
C GLY A 325 29.31 -31.46 -24.74
N GLU A 326 28.93 -32.14 -23.66
CA GLU A 326 27.52 -32.41 -23.36
C GLU A 326 26.73 -31.14 -23.02
N LEU A 327 27.34 -30.20 -22.28
CA LEU A 327 26.74 -28.91 -22.00
C LEU A 327 26.54 -28.11 -23.29
N GLU A 328 27.59 -27.94 -24.09
CA GLU A 328 27.54 -27.23 -25.38
C GLU A 328 26.44 -27.79 -26.29
N GLY A 329 26.31 -29.11 -26.40
CA GLY A 329 25.28 -29.75 -27.20
C GLY A 329 23.85 -29.67 -26.62
N ALA A 330 23.70 -29.40 -25.33
CA ALA A 330 22.41 -29.29 -24.65
C ALA A 330 21.91 -27.84 -24.51
N LEU A 331 22.81 -26.85 -24.63
CA LEU A 331 22.46 -25.44 -24.50
C LEU A 331 21.52 -24.97 -25.62
N PRO A 332 20.58 -24.06 -25.33
CA PRO A 332 19.77 -23.42 -26.37
C PRO A 332 20.65 -22.59 -27.32
N GLU A 333 20.30 -22.55 -28.61
CA GLU A 333 21.12 -21.95 -29.69
C GLU A 333 21.57 -20.50 -29.47
N VAL A 334 20.87 -19.73 -28.63
CA VAL A 334 21.22 -18.33 -28.34
C VAL A 334 22.40 -18.20 -27.38
N PHE A 335 22.77 -19.26 -26.65
CA PHE A 335 23.85 -19.22 -25.68
C PHE A 335 25.15 -19.75 -26.25
N SER A 336 26.25 -19.03 -25.99
CA SER A 336 27.64 -19.43 -26.28
C SER A 336 28.27 -20.03 -25.03
N LEU A 337 29.07 -21.09 -25.19
CA LEU A 337 29.86 -21.67 -24.11
C LEU A 337 31.35 -21.48 -24.36
N ASP A 338 32.02 -20.80 -23.44
CA ASP A 338 33.48 -20.75 -23.32
C ASP A 338 33.90 -21.59 -22.11
N ALA A 339 34.46 -22.77 -22.38
CA ALA A 339 34.90 -23.70 -21.34
C ALA A 339 36.43 -23.71 -21.23
N VAL A 340 36.94 -23.42 -20.03
CA VAL A 340 38.37 -23.33 -19.73
C VAL A 340 38.74 -24.27 -18.59
N LEU A 341 39.60 -25.24 -18.88
CA LEU A 341 40.33 -25.99 -17.86
C LEU A 341 41.62 -25.24 -17.55
N ARG A 342 41.78 -24.79 -16.30
CA ARG A 342 42.95 -24.01 -15.90
C ARG A 342 44.22 -24.85 -15.91
N ASP A 343 45.32 -24.18 -16.20
CA ASP A 343 46.65 -24.77 -16.01
C ASP A 343 46.95 -24.95 -14.51
N PRO A 344 47.77 -25.95 -14.15
CA PRO A 344 48.29 -26.05 -12.80
C PRO A 344 49.07 -24.78 -12.46
N PRO A 345 48.99 -24.28 -11.21
CA PRO A 345 49.72 -23.10 -10.80
C PRO A 345 51.20 -23.29 -11.11
N GLU A 346 51.79 -22.34 -11.87
CA GLU A 346 53.20 -22.38 -12.17
C GLU A 346 54.00 -22.41 -10.86
N GLU A 347 55.03 -23.26 -10.76
CA GLU A 347 55.98 -23.17 -9.65
C GLU A 347 56.48 -21.73 -9.57
N PRO A 348 56.54 -21.11 -8.37
CA PRO A 348 56.92 -19.70 -8.25
C PRO A 348 58.27 -19.50 -8.92
N ARG A 349 58.24 -18.89 -10.12
CA ARG A 349 59.44 -18.35 -10.74
C ARG A 349 60.03 -17.38 -9.72
N GLU A 350 61.34 -17.19 -9.70
CA GLU A 350 62.05 -16.21 -8.84
C GLU A 350 61.59 -14.73 -9.02
N ALA A 351 60.44 -14.47 -9.67
CA ALA A 351 59.71 -13.23 -9.57
C ALA A 351 59.06 -13.14 -8.19
N ASP A 352 59.45 -12.11 -7.44
CA ASP A 352 58.85 -11.75 -6.15
C ASP A 352 57.31 -11.65 -6.29
N PRO A 353 56.51 -12.51 -5.64
CA PRO A 353 55.05 -12.46 -5.69
C PRO A 353 54.47 -11.13 -5.23
N GLU A 354 55.24 -10.33 -4.48
CA GLU A 354 54.85 -8.97 -4.07
C GLU A 354 55.10 -7.92 -5.16
N ALA A 355 55.84 -8.24 -6.22
CA ALA A 355 56.25 -7.27 -7.23
C ALA A 355 55.10 -6.80 -8.13
N GLN A 356 54.11 -7.65 -8.40
CA GLN A 356 52.99 -7.40 -9.32
C GLN A 356 51.64 -7.48 -8.60
N ARG A 357 51.48 -6.69 -7.54
CA ARG A 357 50.27 -6.68 -6.71
C ARG A 357 49.76 -5.26 -6.50
N PHE A 358 48.45 -5.11 -6.52
CA PHE A 358 47.75 -3.95 -5.98
C PHE A 358 46.80 -4.43 -4.88
N SER A 359 46.73 -3.69 -3.77
CA SER A 359 45.83 -4.04 -2.67
C SER A 359 45.16 -2.80 -2.12
N ALA A 360 43.89 -2.92 -1.77
CA ALA A 360 43.14 -1.90 -1.05
C ALA A 360 42.55 -2.49 0.22
N GLU A 361 42.48 -1.69 1.27
CA GLU A 361 41.93 -2.08 2.57
C GLU A 361 41.00 -0.96 3.03
N LEU A 362 39.71 -1.30 3.19
CA LEU A 362 38.66 -0.43 3.69
C LEU A 362 38.39 -0.78 5.15
N SER A 363 38.61 0.19 6.02
CA SER A 363 38.36 0.08 7.46
C SER A 363 36.89 0.32 7.81
N GLU A 364 36.49 -0.11 9.01
CA GLU A 364 35.15 0.13 9.56
C GLU A 364 34.79 1.62 9.66
N ASP A 365 35.78 2.49 9.87
CA ASP A 365 35.60 3.95 9.93
C ASP A 365 35.46 4.59 8.52
N GLY A 366 35.43 3.80 7.46
CA GLY A 366 35.34 4.26 6.07
C GLY A 366 36.66 4.78 5.46
N ALA A 367 37.77 4.71 6.19
CA ALA A 367 39.09 5.04 5.64
C ALA A 367 39.61 3.92 4.75
N VAL A 368 40.18 4.28 3.59
CA VAL A 368 40.71 3.33 2.60
C VAL A 368 42.20 3.57 2.35
N VAL A 369 42.99 2.50 2.39
CA VAL A 369 44.44 2.57 2.09
C VAL A 369 44.75 1.76 0.83
N LEU A 370 45.23 2.45 -0.21
CA LEU A 370 45.60 1.88 -1.50
C LEU A 370 47.12 1.68 -1.57
N ARG A 371 47.57 0.45 -1.80
CA ARG A 371 48.99 0.06 -1.84
C ARG A 371 49.30 -0.76 -3.10
N GLY A 372 50.57 -0.80 -3.50
CA GLY A 372 51.04 -1.68 -4.58
C GLY A 372 51.50 -0.94 -5.83
N ARG A 373 51.40 -1.58 -7.00
CA ARG A 373 51.90 -1.06 -8.29
C ARG A 373 50.80 -0.42 -9.14
N VAL A 374 51.16 0.65 -9.84
CA VAL A 374 50.34 1.32 -10.87
C VAL A 374 51.22 1.59 -12.09
N THR A 375 50.65 1.59 -13.30
CA THR A 375 51.41 1.69 -14.56
C THR A 375 52.20 2.98 -14.67
N ASP A 376 51.54 4.10 -14.40
CA ASP A 376 52.04 5.45 -14.64
C ASP A 376 51.33 6.46 -13.73
N GLU A 377 51.74 7.74 -13.83
CA GLU A 377 51.17 8.81 -13.02
C GLU A 377 49.68 9.05 -13.34
N ALA A 378 49.27 8.89 -14.59
CA ALA A 378 47.88 9.08 -14.98
C ALA A 378 46.97 8.02 -14.34
N MET A 379 47.41 6.77 -14.30
CA MET A 379 46.73 5.70 -13.57
C MET A 379 46.68 5.99 -12.07
N ARG A 380 47.78 6.50 -11.48
CA ARG A 380 47.78 6.88 -10.06
C ARG A 380 46.73 7.95 -9.78
N GLU A 381 46.73 9.03 -10.56
CA GLU A 381 45.79 10.13 -10.42
C GLU A 381 44.34 9.67 -10.63
N ALA A 382 44.10 8.80 -11.62
CA ALA A 382 42.79 8.21 -11.88
C ALA A 382 42.30 7.37 -10.70
N ALA A 383 43.13 6.42 -10.23
CA ALA A 383 42.79 5.58 -9.08
C ALA A 383 42.55 6.39 -7.80
N ASN A 384 43.36 7.44 -7.57
CA ASN A 384 43.18 8.32 -6.42
C ASN A 384 41.88 9.12 -6.52
N SER A 385 41.63 9.76 -7.67
CA SER A 385 40.43 10.55 -7.87
C SER A 385 39.17 9.69 -7.81
N TYR A 386 39.24 8.48 -8.34
CA TYR A 386 38.15 7.52 -8.30
C TYR A 386 37.85 7.06 -6.87
N ALA A 387 38.88 6.68 -6.12
CA ALA A 387 38.71 6.33 -4.72
C ALA A 387 38.18 7.50 -3.89
N GLN A 388 38.64 8.73 -4.14
CA GLN A 388 38.12 9.92 -3.45
C GLN A 388 36.65 10.20 -3.76
N ALA A 389 36.20 9.89 -4.98
CA ALA A 389 34.80 10.01 -5.36
C ALA A 389 33.92 8.96 -4.67
N ARG A 390 34.44 7.75 -4.43
CA ARG A 390 33.70 6.65 -3.77
C ARG A 390 33.70 6.73 -2.25
N PHE A 391 34.87 6.99 -1.65
CA PHE A 391 35.09 6.91 -0.20
C PHE A 391 35.21 8.28 0.49
N GLY A 392 35.28 9.37 -0.29
CA GLY A 392 35.47 10.73 0.21
C GLY A 392 36.94 11.18 0.24
N THR A 393 37.17 12.48 0.08
CA THR A 393 38.51 13.06 -0.14
C THR A 393 39.46 12.93 1.06
N GLY A 394 38.93 12.93 2.29
CA GLY A 394 39.72 12.84 3.53
C GLY A 394 40.00 11.42 4.01
N ALA A 395 39.36 10.43 3.41
CA ALA A 395 39.39 9.02 3.84
C ALA A 395 40.40 8.18 3.05
N VAL A 396 40.93 8.69 1.93
CA VAL A 396 41.79 7.94 1.01
C VAL A 396 43.26 8.21 1.29
N GLN A 397 44.01 7.14 1.59
CA GLN A 397 45.47 7.17 1.64
C GLN A 397 46.06 6.35 0.49
N MET A 398 46.86 7.01 -0.36
CA MET A 398 47.54 6.35 -1.46
C MET A 398 49.04 6.15 -1.19
N ALA A 399 49.49 4.89 -1.26
CA ALA A 399 50.88 4.47 -1.07
C ALA A 399 51.32 3.53 -2.21
N THR A 400 51.17 3.99 -3.46
CA THR A 400 51.46 3.23 -4.68
C THR A 400 52.82 3.57 -5.31
N ARG A 401 53.43 2.61 -5.99
CA ARG A 401 54.70 2.77 -6.73
C ARG A 401 54.43 2.62 -8.23
N LEU A 402 55.11 3.43 -9.04
CA LEU A 402 55.04 3.30 -10.50
C LEU A 402 55.79 2.03 -10.95
N ASP A 403 55.21 1.32 -11.90
CA ASP A 403 55.81 0.16 -12.57
C ASP A 403 55.20 -0.01 -13.96
N ASP A 404 55.98 0.28 -15.00
CA ASP A 404 55.54 0.23 -16.39
C ASP A 404 55.52 -1.19 -16.98
N THR A 405 55.92 -2.19 -16.19
CA THR A 405 55.93 -3.61 -16.59
C THR A 405 54.65 -4.36 -16.23
N MET A 406 53.64 -3.67 -15.68
CA MET A 406 52.34 -4.26 -15.36
C MET A 406 51.64 -4.81 -16.61
N PRO A 407 50.86 -5.90 -16.48
CA PRO A 407 50.18 -6.55 -17.60
C PRO A 407 49.14 -5.64 -18.27
N GLU A 408 48.78 -5.97 -19.51
CA GLU A 408 47.68 -5.31 -20.21
C GLU A 408 46.37 -5.41 -19.41
N GLY A 409 45.57 -4.34 -19.40
CA GLY A 409 44.32 -4.29 -18.63
C GLY A 409 44.50 -4.03 -17.12
N TRP A 410 45.72 -3.84 -16.61
CA TRP A 410 45.96 -3.50 -15.19
C TRP A 410 45.16 -2.29 -14.67
N PRO A 411 45.05 -1.16 -15.42
CA PRO A 411 44.24 -0.03 -14.97
C PRO A 411 42.77 -0.39 -14.79
N LEU A 412 42.19 -1.16 -15.71
CA LEU A 412 40.80 -1.61 -15.63
C LEU A 412 40.59 -2.48 -14.38
N ARG A 413 41.44 -3.51 -14.17
CA ARG A 413 41.37 -4.39 -12.98
C ARG A 413 41.44 -3.61 -11.67
N VAL A 414 42.36 -2.65 -11.56
CA VAL A 414 42.50 -1.84 -10.34
C VAL A 414 41.28 -0.97 -10.11
N LEU A 415 40.79 -0.27 -11.14
CA LEU A 415 39.61 0.61 -11.00
C LEU A 415 38.34 -0.18 -10.70
N THR A 416 38.10 -1.30 -11.40
CA THR A 416 36.97 -2.21 -11.13
C THR A 416 37.06 -2.79 -9.72
N GLY A 417 38.26 -3.17 -9.26
CA GLY A 417 38.44 -3.66 -7.89
C GLY A 417 38.12 -2.59 -6.82
N ILE A 418 38.51 -1.34 -7.05
CA ILE A 418 38.18 -0.21 -6.15
C ILE A 418 36.66 0.04 -6.14
N GLU A 419 36.01 -0.06 -7.30
CA GLU A 419 34.56 0.02 -7.42
C GLU A 419 33.85 -1.08 -6.65
N ALA A 420 34.27 -2.33 -6.83
CA ALA A 420 33.70 -3.46 -6.10
C ALA A 420 33.91 -3.35 -4.59
N LEU A 421 35.07 -2.85 -4.14
CA LEU A 421 35.32 -2.60 -2.71
C LEU A 421 34.38 -1.54 -2.12
N ALA A 422 33.85 -0.62 -2.93
CA ALA A 422 32.92 0.41 -2.48
C ALA A 422 31.51 -0.12 -2.16
N GLU A 423 31.19 -1.35 -2.57
CA GLU A 423 29.93 -2.03 -2.23
C GLU A 423 29.96 -2.64 -0.79
N LEU A 424 31.11 -2.58 -0.13
CA LEU A 424 31.33 -3.13 1.21
C LEU A 424 31.36 -2.01 2.25
N HIS A 425 30.93 -2.33 3.46
CA HIS A 425 31.13 -1.45 4.62
C HIS A 425 32.61 -1.44 5.03
N HIS A 426 33.24 -2.63 5.08
CA HIS A 426 34.66 -2.79 5.33
C HIS A 426 35.16 -4.07 4.66
N GLY A 427 36.45 -4.12 4.30
CA GLY A 427 36.98 -5.25 3.56
C GLY A 427 38.37 -5.04 2.97
N ARG A 428 38.81 -6.04 2.22
CA ARG A 428 40.10 -6.04 1.52
C ARG A 428 39.91 -6.44 0.06
N LEU A 429 40.72 -5.82 -0.78
CA LEU A 429 40.89 -6.11 -2.19
C LEU A 429 42.34 -6.50 -2.45
N ASP A 430 42.55 -7.59 -3.17
CA ASP A 430 43.85 -8.04 -3.68
C ASP A 430 43.73 -8.22 -5.20
N VAL A 431 44.49 -7.45 -5.97
CA VAL A 431 44.55 -7.52 -7.44
C VAL A 431 45.91 -8.05 -7.84
N ARG A 432 45.88 -9.15 -8.59
CA ARG A 432 47.03 -9.83 -9.20
C ARG A 432 46.87 -9.85 -10.72
N PRO A 433 47.92 -10.20 -11.48
CA PRO A 433 47.87 -10.17 -12.95
C PRO A 433 46.70 -10.95 -13.53
N GLU A 434 46.42 -12.12 -12.95
CA GLU A 434 45.38 -13.02 -13.44
C GLU A 434 44.14 -13.01 -12.54
N ALA A 435 44.29 -12.79 -11.23
CA ALA A 435 43.21 -12.96 -10.24
C ALA A 435 42.84 -11.68 -9.47
N ILE A 436 41.57 -11.54 -9.09
CA ILE A 436 41.09 -10.56 -8.10
C ILE A 436 40.45 -11.28 -6.91
N THR A 437 40.81 -10.91 -5.69
CA THR A 437 40.15 -11.40 -4.49
C THR A 437 39.55 -10.23 -3.73
N LEU A 438 38.25 -10.29 -3.46
CA LEU A 438 37.54 -9.34 -2.63
C LEU A 438 36.95 -10.08 -1.43
N ALA A 439 37.19 -9.58 -0.23
CA ALA A 439 36.59 -10.15 0.98
C ALA A 439 36.18 -9.04 1.96
N GLY A 440 35.05 -9.17 2.62
CA GLY A 440 34.60 -8.20 3.61
C GLY A 440 33.14 -8.36 4.04
N VAL A 441 32.60 -7.31 4.64
CA VAL A 441 31.24 -7.29 5.19
C VAL A 441 30.46 -6.14 4.58
N SER A 442 29.17 -6.36 4.31
CA SER A 442 28.25 -5.32 3.86
C SER A 442 26.93 -5.39 4.60
N GLY A 443 26.33 -4.22 4.85
CA GLY A 443 24.95 -4.10 5.31
C GLY A 443 23.93 -4.20 4.18
N ASN A 444 24.38 -4.37 2.93
CA ASN A 444 23.49 -4.59 1.79
C ASN A 444 23.39 -6.10 1.49
N PRO A 445 22.20 -6.73 1.57
CA PRO A 445 22.04 -8.16 1.27
C PRO A 445 22.35 -8.51 -0.19
N ASP A 446 22.32 -7.53 -1.10
CA ASP A 446 22.65 -7.68 -2.52
C ASP A 446 24.12 -7.35 -2.84
N ALA A 447 24.99 -7.14 -1.84
CA ALA A 447 26.37 -6.71 -2.06
C ALA A 447 27.18 -7.71 -2.89
N SER A 448 27.07 -9.01 -2.60
CA SER A 448 27.77 -10.05 -3.39
C SER A 448 27.36 -10.03 -4.86
N ASP A 449 26.06 -9.89 -5.13
CA ASP A 449 25.53 -9.82 -6.50
C ASP A 449 26.04 -8.58 -7.23
N GLN A 450 26.04 -7.41 -6.57
CA GLN A 450 26.54 -6.17 -7.15
C GLN A 450 28.03 -6.24 -7.47
N VAL A 451 28.84 -6.74 -6.53
CA VAL A 451 30.27 -6.99 -6.72
C VAL A 451 30.49 -7.92 -7.92
N SER A 452 29.77 -9.03 -7.98
CA SER A 452 29.89 -9.99 -9.08
C SER A 452 29.50 -9.37 -10.43
N ARG A 453 28.49 -8.50 -10.48
CA ARG A 453 28.10 -7.78 -11.71
C ARG A 453 29.15 -6.78 -12.16
N ILE A 454 29.72 -6.02 -11.24
CA ILE A 454 30.81 -5.07 -11.50
C ILE A 454 32.01 -5.80 -12.11
N LEU A 455 32.42 -6.90 -11.48
CA LEU A 455 33.57 -7.71 -11.91
C LEU A 455 33.30 -8.40 -13.25
N THR A 456 32.17 -9.09 -13.41
CA THR A 456 31.83 -9.78 -14.68
C THR A 456 31.66 -8.78 -15.82
N GLY A 457 31.01 -7.64 -15.60
CA GLY A 457 30.80 -6.63 -16.64
C GLY A 457 32.09 -5.96 -17.13
N SER A 458 33.12 -5.87 -16.27
CA SER A 458 34.41 -5.27 -16.62
C SER A 458 35.45 -6.27 -17.10
N LEU A 459 35.47 -7.47 -16.51
CA LEU A 459 36.52 -8.49 -16.72
C LEU A 459 36.08 -9.63 -17.64
N GLY A 460 34.77 -9.74 -17.92
CA GLY A 460 34.18 -10.87 -18.63
C GLY A 460 33.89 -12.07 -17.72
N GLY A 461 33.10 -13.03 -18.22
CA GLY A 461 32.72 -14.23 -17.49
C GLY A 461 33.86 -15.20 -17.20
N GLU A 462 34.93 -15.14 -17.98
CA GLU A 462 36.16 -15.94 -17.81
C GLU A 462 37.11 -15.37 -16.74
N GLY A 463 36.84 -14.15 -16.25
CA GLY A 463 37.68 -13.47 -15.28
C GLY A 463 37.89 -14.31 -14.01
N ASP A 464 39.14 -14.43 -13.58
CA ASP A 464 39.47 -15.08 -12.32
C ASP A 464 39.25 -14.11 -11.16
N PHE A 465 38.18 -14.32 -10.42
CA PHE A 465 37.94 -13.60 -9.19
C PHE A 465 37.22 -14.42 -8.13
N THR A 466 37.48 -14.08 -6.88
CA THR A 466 36.87 -14.69 -5.69
C THR A 466 36.19 -13.59 -4.88
N ILE A 467 34.95 -13.86 -4.48
CA ILE A 467 34.11 -12.95 -3.69
C ILE A 467 33.80 -13.66 -2.37
N ASP A 468 34.20 -13.07 -1.26
CA ASP A 468 33.91 -13.55 0.10
C ASP A 468 33.25 -12.42 0.88
N VAL A 469 31.97 -12.19 0.59
CA VAL A 469 31.19 -11.09 1.16
C VAL A 469 30.16 -11.65 2.13
N THR A 470 30.25 -11.20 3.38
CA THR A 470 29.27 -11.54 4.42
C THR A 470 28.25 -10.41 4.57
N TYR A 471 26.98 -10.75 4.58
CA TYR A 471 25.91 -9.83 4.96
C TYR A 471 25.81 -9.72 6.48
N ASP A 472 25.75 -8.49 6.99
CA ASP A 472 25.51 -8.19 8.39
C ASP A 472 24.28 -7.31 8.54
N GLU A 473 23.23 -7.86 9.16
CA GLU A 473 21.95 -7.19 9.39
C GLU A 473 22.10 -5.97 10.32
N GLU A 474 23.07 -5.98 11.24
CA GLU A 474 23.36 -4.84 12.11
C GLU A 474 23.96 -3.64 11.36
N LEU A 475 24.36 -3.83 10.11
CA LEU A 475 24.85 -2.76 9.23
C LEU A 475 23.81 -2.36 8.18
N ASP A 476 22.66 -3.03 8.10
CA ASP A 476 21.58 -2.68 7.17
C ASP A 476 20.79 -1.47 7.70
N PRO A 477 20.87 -0.30 7.04
CA PRO A 477 20.19 0.91 7.50
C PRO A 477 18.65 0.83 7.41
N VAL A 478 18.11 -0.11 6.62
CA VAL A 478 16.68 -0.38 6.54
C VAL A 478 16.25 -1.32 7.66
N ALA A 479 17.02 -2.39 7.92
CA ALA A 479 16.71 -3.32 9.01
C ALA A 479 16.89 -2.70 10.40
N GLN A 480 17.84 -1.77 10.56
CA GLN A 480 18.10 -1.07 11.82
C GLN A 480 17.03 -0.04 12.20
N GLN A 481 16.08 0.29 11.32
CA GLN A 481 15.01 1.22 11.68
C GLN A 481 14.09 0.55 12.71
N PRO A 482 13.88 1.16 13.89
CA PRO A 482 13.05 0.55 14.91
C PRO A 482 11.61 0.45 14.41
N THR A 483 11.00 -0.72 14.63
CA THR A 483 9.60 -0.95 14.27
C THR A 483 8.69 -0.15 15.21
N PRO A 484 7.46 0.20 14.78
CA PRO A 484 6.48 0.83 15.65
C PRO A 484 6.28 0.08 16.98
N GLU A 485 6.29 -1.25 16.94
CA GLU A 485 6.11 -2.12 18.11
C GLU A 485 7.31 -2.03 19.05
N SER A 486 8.54 -2.08 18.51
CA SER A 486 9.76 -1.92 19.31
C SER A 486 9.81 -0.55 19.98
N CYS A 487 9.45 0.49 19.25
CA CYS A 487 9.39 1.86 19.76
C CYS A 487 8.47 2.01 20.96
N VAL A 488 7.26 1.43 20.88
CA VAL A 488 6.31 1.47 22.01
C VAL A 488 6.79 0.59 23.17
N ALA A 489 7.42 -0.56 22.89
CA ALA A 489 8.01 -1.39 23.92
C ALA A 489 9.13 -0.65 24.68
N ASP A 490 10.00 0.08 23.97
CA ASP A 490 11.08 0.87 24.58
C ASP A 490 10.54 2.01 25.45
N ILE A 491 9.50 2.72 24.98
CA ILE A 491 8.81 3.77 25.75
C ILE A 491 8.19 3.19 27.03
N ASN A 492 7.50 2.05 26.92
CA ASN A 492 6.88 1.42 28.07
C ASN A 492 7.92 0.83 29.03
N GLY A 493 9.06 0.34 28.53
CA GLY A 493 10.20 -0.07 29.36
C GLY A 493 10.76 1.08 30.19
N ILE A 494 10.90 2.28 29.61
CA ILE A 494 11.27 3.49 30.35
C ILE A 494 10.26 3.78 31.48
N LEU A 495 8.97 3.59 31.21
CA LEU A 495 7.89 3.84 32.18
C LEU A 495 7.78 2.77 33.28
N GLU A 496 8.29 1.56 33.04
CA GLU A 496 8.42 0.51 34.04
C GLU A 496 9.55 0.82 35.04
N ASP A 497 10.64 1.42 34.56
CA ASP A 497 11.78 1.82 35.39
C ASP A 497 11.51 3.14 36.14
N ASP A 498 11.03 4.17 35.43
CA ASP A 498 10.76 5.52 35.96
C ASP A 498 9.39 6.04 35.51
N MET A 499 8.44 6.12 36.44
CA MET A 499 7.07 6.55 36.15
C MET A 499 6.96 8.07 35.93
N ILE A 500 6.05 8.50 35.05
CA ILE A 500 5.65 9.91 34.95
C ILE A 500 4.78 10.28 36.14
N THR A 501 5.30 11.11 37.03
CA THR A 501 4.65 11.54 38.26
C THR A 501 4.06 12.96 38.15
N PHE A 502 3.05 13.23 38.97
CA PHE A 502 2.25 14.46 38.94
C PHE A 502 2.03 15.00 40.35
N GLU A 503 1.85 16.31 40.49
CA GLU A 503 1.45 16.89 41.78
C GLU A 503 0.11 16.30 42.29
N PRO A 504 -0.08 16.17 43.61
CA PRO A 504 -1.28 15.54 44.17
C PRO A 504 -2.59 16.20 43.71
N GLY A 505 -3.44 15.44 43.03
CA GLY A 505 -4.72 15.92 42.51
C GLY A 505 -4.62 16.87 41.31
N SER A 506 -3.43 16.97 40.70
CA SER A 506 -3.13 17.84 39.56
C SER A 506 -2.71 17.02 38.33
N ASP A 507 -2.75 17.68 37.17
CA ASP A 507 -2.14 17.30 35.89
C ASP A 507 -0.77 17.98 35.68
N GLU A 508 -0.32 18.77 36.65
CA GLU A 508 1.02 19.36 36.67
C GLU A 508 2.09 18.29 36.89
N LEU A 509 2.98 18.15 35.90
CA LEU A 509 4.14 17.26 35.93
C LEU A 509 5.15 17.75 36.96
N ASP A 510 5.67 16.85 37.78
CA ASP A 510 6.74 17.22 38.71
C ASP A 510 8.12 17.30 38.05
N GLY A 511 9.14 17.63 38.83
CA GLY A 511 10.50 17.80 38.34
C GLY A 511 11.20 16.49 37.93
N GLU A 512 10.74 15.34 38.43
CA GLU A 512 11.33 14.01 38.18
C GLU A 512 10.79 13.45 36.85
N ALA A 513 9.51 13.72 36.54
CA ALA A 513 8.89 13.41 35.26
C ALA A 513 9.62 14.02 34.04
N ALA A 514 10.41 15.09 34.24
CA ALA A 514 11.14 15.74 33.16
C ALA A 514 12.20 14.85 32.52
N GLU A 515 12.93 14.05 33.31
CA GLU A 515 14.00 13.16 32.84
C GLU A 515 13.40 11.96 32.08
N THR A 516 12.33 11.37 32.60
CA THR A 516 11.56 10.31 31.91
C THR A 516 11.03 10.80 30.56
N LEU A 517 10.45 12.01 30.52
CA LEU A 517 9.94 12.59 29.27
C LEU A 517 11.05 12.94 28.27
N ASP A 518 12.25 13.26 28.73
CA ASP A 518 13.41 13.45 27.85
C ASP A 518 13.86 12.12 27.23
N ALA A 519 13.88 11.04 28.02
CA ALA A 519 14.20 9.70 27.53
C ALA A 519 13.16 9.20 26.51
N ILE A 520 11.86 9.35 26.82
CA ILE A 520 10.76 9.01 25.90
C ILE A 520 10.86 9.84 24.60
N ALA A 521 11.18 11.13 24.71
CA ALA A 521 11.33 11.98 23.54
C ALA A 521 12.53 11.58 22.66
N GLU A 522 13.60 11.03 23.23
CA GLU A 522 14.74 10.53 22.46
C GLU A 522 14.37 9.28 21.66
N VAL A 523 13.69 8.31 22.28
CA VAL A 523 13.15 7.13 21.58
C VAL A 523 12.23 7.56 20.44
N LEU A 524 11.27 8.45 20.71
CA LEU A 524 10.30 8.92 19.72
C LEU A 524 10.95 9.66 18.53
N ARG A 525 12.13 10.26 18.68
CA ARG A 525 12.86 10.88 17.56
C ARG A 525 13.44 9.84 16.60
N GLY A 526 13.90 8.70 17.12
CA GLY A 526 14.45 7.60 16.31
C GLY A 526 13.38 6.77 15.60
N CYS A 527 12.14 6.83 16.08
CA CYS A 527 11.03 6.01 15.62
C CYS A 527 10.25 6.55 14.40
N GLY A 528 10.55 7.77 13.97
CA GLY A 528 9.77 8.45 12.93
C GLY A 528 8.37 8.85 13.42
N GLU A 529 7.42 8.95 12.50
CA GLU A 529 6.04 9.32 12.85
C GLU A 529 5.26 8.08 13.30
N LEU A 530 4.65 8.14 14.48
CA LEU A 530 3.84 7.06 15.07
C LEU A 530 2.44 7.56 15.43
N SER A 531 1.45 6.70 15.24
CA SER A 531 0.11 6.87 15.81
C SER A 531 0.03 6.19 17.17
N LEU A 532 -0.04 6.99 18.25
CA LEU A 532 0.01 6.49 19.63
C LEU A 532 -1.19 6.94 20.47
N GLU A 533 -1.69 6.05 21.31
CA GLU A 533 -2.59 6.39 22.41
C GLU A 533 -1.77 6.61 23.67
N VAL A 534 -1.94 7.76 24.32
CA VAL A 534 -1.43 8.04 25.65
C VAL A 534 -2.55 7.77 26.65
N ALA A 535 -2.48 6.62 27.31
CA ALA A 535 -3.49 6.13 28.24
C ALA A 535 -3.16 6.55 29.67
N GLY A 536 -4.02 7.37 30.27
CA GLY A 536 -3.91 7.79 31.66
C GLY A 536 -4.76 6.95 32.61
N HIS A 537 -4.19 6.64 33.78
CA HIS A 537 -4.85 5.90 34.85
C HIS A 537 -4.74 6.62 36.21
N THR A 538 -5.72 6.39 37.09
CA THR A 538 -5.73 6.87 38.48
C THR A 538 -5.93 5.73 39.46
N ASP A 539 -5.65 5.99 40.73
CA ASP A 539 -6.09 5.10 41.81
C ASP A 539 -7.61 5.20 42.06
N SER A 540 -8.12 4.42 43.01
CA SER A 540 -9.55 4.39 43.38
C SER A 540 -10.01 5.52 44.33
N GLN A 541 -9.15 6.50 44.62
CA GLN A 541 -9.52 7.61 45.50
C GLN A 541 -10.26 8.68 44.70
N GLY A 542 -11.45 9.06 45.16
CA GLY A 542 -12.24 10.11 44.53
C GLY A 542 -13.49 9.58 43.84
N ARG A 543 -14.10 10.42 43.00
CA ARG A 543 -15.28 10.05 42.22
C ARG A 543 -14.80 9.57 40.85
N SER A 544 -15.34 8.45 40.37
CA SER A 544 -15.01 7.87 39.05
C SER A 544 -15.00 8.89 37.90
N GLU A 545 -15.97 9.81 37.85
CA GLU A 545 -16.03 10.87 36.83
C GLU A 545 -14.85 11.86 36.93
N MET A 546 -14.48 12.26 38.15
CA MET A 546 -13.32 13.11 38.39
C MET A 546 -12.02 12.39 38.05
N ASN A 547 -11.92 11.10 38.37
CA ASN A 547 -10.77 10.26 38.07
C ASN A 547 -10.58 10.10 36.56
N ARG A 548 -11.66 9.92 35.81
CA ARG A 548 -11.63 9.86 34.35
C ARG A 548 -11.18 11.20 33.73
N ALA A 549 -11.71 12.32 34.20
CA ALA A 549 -11.29 13.64 33.74
C ALA A 549 -9.81 13.92 34.06
N LEU A 550 -9.37 13.61 35.29
CA LEU A 550 -7.99 13.81 35.73
C LEU A 550 -7.00 12.94 34.93
N SER A 551 -7.32 11.66 34.71
CA SER A 551 -6.47 10.79 33.88
C SER A 551 -6.30 11.29 32.46
N ARG A 552 -7.36 11.82 31.84
CA ARG A 552 -7.28 12.43 30.50
C ARG A 552 -6.40 13.68 30.51
N ALA A 553 -6.63 14.59 31.46
CA ALA A 553 -5.83 15.81 31.59
C ALA A 553 -4.34 15.51 31.76
N ARG A 554 -4.00 14.47 32.51
CA ARG A 554 -2.62 13.97 32.66
C ARG A 554 -2.03 13.46 31.35
N ALA A 555 -2.79 12.69 30.57
CA ALA A 555 -2.35 12.25 29.24
C ALA A 555 -2.15 13.44 28.28
N GLU A 556 -3.03 14.44 28.31
CA GLU A 556 -2.89 15.69 27.53
C GLU A 556 -1.66 16.50 27.96
N ALA A 557 -1.36 16.55 29.26
CA ALA A 557 -0.17 17.20 29.80
C ALA A 557 1.12 16.50 29.32
N VAL A 558 1.14 15.17 29.28
CA VAL A 558 2.24 14.38 28.71
C VAL A 558 2.45 14.68 27.23
N ILE A 559 1.39 14.66 26.43
CA ILE A 559 1.46 15.00 25.00
C ILE A 559 2.02 16.43 24.82
N SER A 560 1.53 17.38 25.60
CA SER A 560 2.01 18.78 25.56
C SER A 560 3.49 18.88 25.94
N ALA A 561 3.95 18.10 26.90
CA ALA A 561 5.34 18.07 27.33
C ALA A 561 6.27 17.43 26.29
N LEU A 562 5.81 16.42 25.55
CA LEU A 562 6.54 15.82 24.41
C LEU A 562 6.59 16.79 23.22
N MET A 563 5.50 17.50 22.95
CA MET A 563 5.46 18.55 21.92
C MET A 563 6.51 19.64 22.20
N ASN A 564 6.63 20.07 23.46
CA ASN A 564 7.66 21.03 23.86
C ASN A 564 9.10 20.51 23.66
N ARG A 565 9.28 19.19 23.65
CA ARG A 565 10.53 18.48 23.33
C ARG A 565 10.74 18.22 21.84
N ARG A 566 9.91 18.85 20.99
CA ARG A 566 9.93 18.76 19.52
C ARG A 566 9.62 17.35 18.99
N VAL A 567 8.88 16.55 19.75
CA VAL A 567 8.28 15.32 19.23
C VAL A 567 7.09 15.70 18.36
N LEU A 568 6.94 15.07 17.19
CA LEU A 568 5.76 15.24 16.36
C LEU A 568 4.60 14.46 16.98
N VAL A 569 3.69 15.18 17.64
CA VAL A 569 2.55 14.58 18.36
C VAL A 569 1.22 14.68 17.61
N SER A 570 1.25 15.02 16.31
CA SER A 570 0.03 15.24 15.51
C SER A 570 -0.90 14.02 15.43
N GLN A 571 -0.36 12.83 15.66
CA GLN A 571 -1.09 11.55 15.63
C GLN A 571 -1.22 10.92 17.03
N PHE A 572 -1.02 11.68 18.10
CA PHE A 572 -1.15 11.17 19.46
C PHE A 572 -2.55 11.47 20.00
N GLU A 573 -3.19 10.46 20.62
CA GLU A 573 -4.51 10.60 21.25
C GLU A 573 -4.40 10.44 22.76
N ALA A 574 -4.91 11.41 23.53
CA ALA A 574 -5.01 11.29 24.99
C ALA A 574 -6.31 10.58 25.41
N ARG A 575 -6.19 9.43 26.08
CA ARG A 575 -7.33 8.70 26.66
C ARG A 575 -7.22 8.59 28.18
N GLY A 576 -8.33 8.86 28.86
CA GLY A 576 -8.44 8.75 30.32
C GLY A 576 -9.31 7.55 30.72
N TYR A 577 -8.71 6.59 31.42
CA TYR A 577 -9.39 5.39 31.92
C TYR A 577 -9.84 5.52 33.38
N GLY A 578 -9.33 6.51 34.12
CA GLY A 578 -9.55 6.64 35.55
C GLY A 578 -9.11 5.38 36.31
N GLU A 579 -9.95 4.90 37.21
CA GLU A 579 -9.67 3.75 38.10
C GLU A 579 -10.09 2.38 37.54
N GLN A 580 -10.59 2.32 36.30
CA GLN A 580 -11.28 1.14 35.76
C GLN A 580 -10.35 -0.06 35.50
N ASN A 581 -9.05 0.20 35.26
CA ASN A 581 -8.05 -0.81 34.92
C ASN A 581 -6.86 -0.76 35.91
N PRO A 582 -7.04 -1.24 37.16
CA PRO A 582 -5.96 -1.28 38.15
C PRO A 582 -4.98 -2.43 37.85
N VAL A 583 -3.69 -2.15 37.95
CA VAL A 583 -2.60 -3.13 37.82
C VAL A 583 -2.13 -3.66 39.17
N ALA A 584 -2.44 -2.95 40.26
CA ALA A 584 -2.14 -3.34 41.63
C ALA A 584 -3.32 -3.08 42.59
N SER A 585 -3.26 -3.65 43.80
CA SER A 585 -4.31 -3.43 44.81
C SER A 585 -4.33 -1.97 45.30
N ASN A 586 -5.50 -1.35 45.19
CA ASN A 586 -5.76 -0.01 45.73
C ASN A 586 -5.78 0.06 47.27
N ASP A 587 -5.72 -1.07 47.96
CA ASP A 587 -5.76 -1.12 49.43
C ASP A 587 -4.44 -0.66 50.05
N THR A 588 -3.33 -0.76 49.30
CA THR A 588 -1.98 -0.39 49.75
C THR A 588 -1.53 0.94 49.15
N PRO A 589 -0.79 1.80 49.87
CA PRO A 589 -0.18 3.00 49.29
C PRO A 589 0.64 2.71 48.04
N GLU A 590 1.41 1.62 48.06
CA GLU A 590 2.30 1.21 46.98
C GLU A 590 1.48 0.80 45.74
N GLY A 591 0.41 0.03 45.90
CA GLY A 591 -0.46 -0.33 44.78
C GLY A 591 -1.30 0.82 44.24
N ARG A 592 -1.59 1.85 45.04
CA ARG A 592 -2.19 3.10 44.53
C ARG A 592 -1.22 3.92 43.70
N GLU A 593 0.05 3.98 44.09
CA GLU A 593 1.10 4.60 43.27
C GLU A 593 1.23 3.90 41.92
N ALA A 594 1.35 2.58 41.91
CA ALA A 594 1.42 1.79 40.66
C ALA A 594 0.19 1.98 39.74
N ASN A 595 -1.00 2.27 40.29
CA ASN A 595 -2.20 2.52 39.49
C ASN A 595 -2.24 3.92 38.87
N ARG A 596 -1.48 4.89 39.40
CA ARG A 596 -1.37 6.26 38.86
C ARG A 596 -0.29 6.30 37.79
N ARG A 597 -0.59 5.77 36.61
CA ARG A 597 0.39 5.59 35.52
C ARG A 597 -0.08 6.15 34.19
N ILE A 598 0.89 6.31 33.30
CA ILE A 598 0.73 6.60 31.88
C ILE A 598 1.23 5.38 31.10
N GLU A 599 0.51 4.99 30.06
CA GLU A 599 0.93 3.95 29.13
C GLU A 599 0.89 4.50 27.70
N PHE A 600 1.79 4.02 26.85
CA PHE A 600 1.74 4.29 25.42
C PHE A 600 1.29 3.02 24.71
N ASN A 601 0.27 3.13 23.87
CA ASN A 601 -0.21 2.02 23.06
C ASN A 601 -0.14 2.38 21.59
N LEU A 602 0.31 1.43 20.76
CA LEU A 602 0.17 1.55 19.32
C LEU A 602 -1.30 1.58 18.95
N LEU A 603 -1.64 2.54 18.10
CA LEU A 603 -2.95 2.62 17.47
C LEU A 603 -2.92 1.83 16.16
N VAL A 604 -2.87 0.49 16.25
CA VAL A 604 -2.98 -0.41 15.10
C VAL A 604 -4.18 -1.32 15.33
N GLU A 605 -5.17 -1.30 14.43
CA GLU A 605 -6.27 -2.24 14.51
C GLU A 605 -5.76 -3.63 14.09
N ALA A 606 -6.07 -4.64 14.92
CA ALA A 606 -5.72 -6.02 14.66
C ALA A 606 -6.39 -6.49 13.37
N GLU A 607 -5.61 -6.65 12.30
CA GLU A 607 -6.02 -7.47 11.18
C GLU A 607 -6.20 -8.92 11.67
N THR A 608 -7.44 -9.34 11.93
CA THR A 608 -7.77 -10.75 11.82
C THR A 608 -7.85 -11.09 10.33
N VAL A 609 -6.71 -11.25 9.66
CA VAL A 609 -6.66 -11.95 8.37
C VAL A 609 -6.62 -13.44 8.67
N ASP A 610 -7.80 -14.03 8.89
CA ASP A 610 -7.99 -15.45 8.64
C ASP A 610 -9.08 -15.56 7.57
N GLY A 611 -8.64 -15.45 6.32
CA GLY A 611 -9.52 -15.38 5.17
C GLY A 611 -8.77 -15.00 3.90
N VAL A 612 -7.91 -15.91 3.42
CA VAL A 612 -7.58 -15.94 1.99
C VAL A 612 -8.91 -15.87 1.24
N LEU A 613 -9.15 -14.78 0.48
CA LEU A 613 -10.27 -14.70 -0.46
C LEU A 613 -10.10 -15.81 -1.48
N GLN A 614 -10.66 -16.98 -1.16
CA GLN A 614 -10.72 -18.09 -2.08
C GLN A 614 -11.71 -17.68 -3.17
N ARG A 615 -11.18 -17.49 -4.38
CA ARG A 615 -11.97 -17.15 -5.57
C ARG A 615 -13.17 -18.08 -5.63
N ASP A 616 -14.37 -17.50 -5.70
CA ASP A 616 -15.62 -18.24 -5.83
C ASP A 616 -15.80 -18.65 -7.31
N PRO A 617 -15.61 -19.94 -7.65
CA PRO A 617 -15.68 -20.40 -9.03
C PRO A 617 -17.12 -20.43 -9.56
N GLU A 618 -18.15 -20.40 -8.70
CA GLU A 618 -19.55 -20.28 -9.14
C GLU A 618 -19.85 -18.84 -9.59
N LEU A 619 -19.28 -17.83 -8.91
CA LEU A 619 -19.46 -16.42 -9.29
C LEU A 619 -18.80 -16.10 -10.64
N GLU A 620 -17.60 -16.63 -10.89
CA GLU A 620 -16.90 -16.50 -12.17
C GLU A 620 -17.64 -17.21 -13.32
N ALA A 621 -18.29 -18.35 -13.05
CA ALA A 621 -19.07 -19.07 -14.05
C ALA A 621 -20.35 -18.33 -14.49
N THR A 622 -20.86 -17.40 -13.66
CA THR A 622 -22.04 -16.58 -13.97
C THR A 622 -21.76 -15.28 -14.72
N LEU A 623 -20.49 -14.89 -14.89
CA LEU A 623 -20.12 -13.67 -15.62
C LEU A 623 -20.00 -13.92 -17.12
N GLU A 624 -21.15 -14.02 -17.81
CA GLU A 624 -21.18 -13.96 -19.28
C GLU A 624 -21.08 -12.50 -19.76
N PHE A 625 -19.89 -12.11 -20.25
CA PHE A 625 -19.74 -10.86 -21.01
C PHE A 625 -20.25 -11.07 -22.44
N SER A 626 -21.42 -10.52 -22.77
CA SER A 626 -21.86 -10.46 -24.17
C SER A 626 -21.08 -9.36 -24.91
N ILE A 627 -20.02 -9.72 -25.61
CA ILE A 627 -19.36 -8.81 -26.55
C ILE A 627 -20.31 -8.64 -27.75
N ARG A 628 -21.00 -7.51 -27.85
CA ARG A 628 -21.76 -7.17 -29.07
C ARG A 628 -20.78 -6.74 -30.14
N THR A 629 -20.80 -7.43 -31.28
CA THR A 629 -20.10 -6.97 -32.49
C THR A 629 -20.68 -5.62 -32.95
N PRO A 630 -19.85 -4.63 -33.31
CA PRO A 630 -20.33 -3.35 -33.81
C PRO A 630 -21.18 -3.53 -35.08
N ASN A 631 -22.35 -2.89 -35.13
CA ASN A 631 -23.16 -2.79 -36.35
C ASN A 631 -22.97 -1.43 -37.03
N ASP A 632 -23.58 -1.24 -38.21
CA ASP A 632 -23.48 -0.01 -39.03
C ASP A 632 -23.98 1.27 -38.32
N ASN A 633 -24.64 1.16 -37.17
CA ASN A 633 -25.08 2.31 -36.37
C ASN A 633 -24.17 2.60 -35.16
N THR A 634 -23.04 1.91 -35.04
CA THR A 634 -22.06 2.18 -33.97
C THR A 634 -21.32 3.49 -34.29
N PRO A 635 -21.45 4.55 -33.48
CA PRO A 635 -20.79 5.83 -33.76
C PRO A 635 -19.27 5.63 -33.72
N ARG A 636 -18.60 5.81 -34.86
CA ARG A 636 -17.14 5.76 -34.92
C ARG A 636 -16.56 7.10 -34.44
N PRO A 637 -15.46 7.10 -33.67
CA PRO A 637 -14.74 8.32 -33.34
C PRO A 637 -14.31 9.04 -34.62
N ARG A 638 -14.34 10.37 -34.65
CA ARG A 638 -13.83 11.16 -35.79
C ARG A 638 -12.33 10.90 -35.93
N MET A 639 -11.88 10.53 -37.12
CA MET A 639 -10.46 10.39 -37.46
C MET A 639 -9.71 11.69 -37.20
N ARG A 640 -8.49 11.57 -36.66
CA ARG A 640 -7.56 12.66 -36.42
C ARG A 640 -7.06 13.19 -37.78
N PRO A 641 -6.86 14.51 -37.98
CA PRO A 641 -6.59 15.09 -39.30
C PRO A 641 -5.31 14.64 -40.02
N ALA A 642 -4.41 13.90 -39.35
CA ALA A 642 -3.13 13.50 -39.91
C ALA A 642 -3.20 12.25 -40.83
N ASP A 643 -4.28 11.46 -40.77
CA ASP A 643 -4.38 10.17 -41.49
C ASP A 643 -5.20 10.26 -42.80
N ALA A 644 -5.65 11.47 -43.19
CA ALA A 644 -6.48 11.66 -44.38
C ALA A 644 -5.68 11.80 -45.69
N GLU A 645 -4.37 12.06 -45.64
CA GLU A 645 -3.57 12.33 -46.85
C GLU A 645 -2.78 11.13 -47.41
N THR A 646 -2.75 9.98 -46.73
CA THR A 646 -1.92 8.84 -47.17
C THR A 646 -2.67 7.73 -47.91
N THR A 647 -3.98 7.88 -48.17
CA THR A 647 -4.78 6.83 -48.83
C THR A 647 -5.37 7.29 -50.17
N GLN A 648 -4.53 7.87 -51.03
CA GLN A 648 -4.75 7.87 -52.48
C GLN A 648 -3.38 7.76 -53.15
N THR A 649 -3.02 6.57 -53.64
CA THR A 649 -2.30 6.29 -54.90
C THR A 649 -1.64 4.92 -54.81
N SER A 650 -2.31 3.89 -55.34
CA SER A 650 -1.66 2.75 -56.05
C SER A 650 -2.74 1.73 -56.44
N GLU A 651 -3.56 2.07 -57.44
CA GLU A 651 -4.14 1.08 -58.33
C GLU A 651 -3.18 0.97 -59.53
N GLU A 652 -2.53 -0.17 -59.70
CA GLU A 652 -1.92 -0.57 -60.97
C GLU A 652 -2.64 -1.83 -61.49
N PRO A 653 -2.84 -1.95 -62.81
CA PRO A 653 -3.90 -2.76 -63.40
C PRO A 653 -3.47 -4.19 -63.77
N GLU A 654 -4.49 -5.06 -63.86
CA GLU A 654 -4.40 -6.42 -64.40
C GLU A 654 -3.98 -6.42 -65.88
N ASP A 655 -2.98 -7.25 -66.19
CA ASP A 655 -2.44 -7.52 -67.52
C ASP A 655 -3.19 -8.74 -68.12
N ASP A 656 -3.98 -8.52 -69.17
CA ASP A 656 -4.54 -9.60 -70.02
C ASP A 656 -3.99 -9.46 -71.44
N ALA A 657 -3.58 -10.60 -71.98
CA ALA A 657 -2.79 -10.75 -73.18
C ALA A 657 -3.60 -10.52 -74.47
N GLY A 658 -2.96 -9.91 -75.48
CA GLY A 658 -3.56 -9.81 -76.82
C GLY A 658 -2.62 -9.26 -77.90
N ALA A 659 -1.87 -10.16 -78.54
CA ALA A 659 -1.48 -10.21 -79.97
C ALA A 659 -1.26 -8.92 -80.78
N ASP A 660 -0.04 -8.74 -81.32
CA ASP A 660 0.29 -8.75 -82.76
C ASP A 660 1.68 -8.10 -83.00
N GLY A 661 2.55 -8.77 -83.76
CA GLY A 661 3.77 -8.18 -84.35
C GLY A 661 5.05 -8.97 -84.16
#